data_AF-A0AAD9GHV1-F1
#
_entry.id   AF-A0AAD9GHV1-F1
#
_cell.length_a   1.000
_cell.length_b   1.000
_cell.length_c   1.000
_cell.angle_alpha   90.00
_cell.angle_beta   90.00
_cell.angle_gamma   90.00
#
_symmetry.space_group_name_H-M   'P 1'
#
loop_
_entity.id
_entity.type
_entity.pdbx_description
1 polymer ?
#
loop_
_entity_poly.entity_id
_entity_poly.type
_entity_poly.pdbx_seq_one_letter_code
_entity_poly.pdbx_strand_id
1 'polypeptide(L)'
;MRLPFEILVLLWTVIASLVAAKNSTTVDRTYPTRSGIKTWVDPATPLDRHTYTSSRGRKWDLVMSDEFNVANRSFRPGDDHIWTSLEKPDGVNGALELYSHNMTSTKCDSDGTCYFFIKSVDEVTVIHVYNMYTHPPGYVDANFFYRSAMVQSWNKFCFQGGMLEVRAQLPGAVSKASGNPDLALGKSGKVATSQFYPTWPGIWMMGNLGRSIFSASTNRMWPFSYDKCEPSIFNSRNQRISACDSDPGYGLNPNQGRGAPEIDVLEGGGLAISSSLQIAPGMPDEYRMFAPNSSSGDFGSCFYAYSCQTPGANNVDVPTAYYQKQRGHKSWYQDLMYASNNECAKNASLQQSYSTIAASMKAGLTENSCTLKTCPASYDVHSDLGLIDGAGENHWGINYNGTCFPVMNSYTGTYLCDPDNTNLKCASPRNSSTPKSSAMSSFNYQMDAISSNWPIHLGGYLDFVVYQLEWVTGKNGYVRWLLHGSPLFEVPSSSITDIPQNSQKSNPQKTMLEEPMYVIFNVALSATWGAKPPNPGMKCRGDGNDPVVNKICDEFPMYLKVDYVRLYQDHGDDLDADNYMQVGCDPKSHPTKKWIEGHLDEYEDNDNKWEQVAGKAFCNSSDDCTLGGSLGRTALKTGKCQKSRCVCTSPSSWGGPRCTTAISSSSSSSGTYFSRNNYGPPIGLSIALAVVVVLLSVISTYAGVMKDKKMMKERKNNVKSTMELGESNVALQQSKAQSRSSNGPQPKDNYSQNFV
;
A
#
# COMPACT_ATOMS: atom_id res chain seq x y z
N MET A 1 67.28 -21.12 -14.66
CA MET A 1 66.79 -20.04 -13.79
C MET A 1 65.48 -20.54 -13.17
N ARG A 2 65.48 -20.82 -11.85
CA ARG A 2 64.30 -21.29 -11.10
C ARG A 2 63.37 -20.10 -10.83
N LEU A 3 62.08 -20.20 -11.16
CA LEU A 3 61.06 -19.26 -10.63
C LEU A 3 60.71 -19.65 -9.19
N PRO A 4 60.55 -18.69 -8.26
CA PRO A 4 60.29 -18.99 -6.86
C PRO A 4 58.82 -19.30 -6.61
N PHE A 5 58.60 -20.29 -5.75
CA PHE A 5 57.32 -20.84 -5.30
C PHE A 5 56.40 -19.80 -4.61
N GLU A 6 56.95 -18.63 -4.24
CA GLU A 6 56.23 -17.57 -3.53
C GLU A 6 55.18 -16.84 -4.38
N ILE A 7 55.33 -16.81 -5.71
CA ILE A 7 54.35 -16.15 -6.60
C ILE A 7 53.06 -16.98 -6.70
N LEU A 8 53.14 -18.30 -6.60
CA LEU A 8 51.95 -19.18 -6.68
C LEU A 8 51.09 -19.11 -5.42
N VAL A 9 51.69 -18.90 -4.25
CA VAL A 9 50.99 -18.84 -2.95
C VAL A 9 50.26 -17.49 -2.77
N LEU A 10 50.81 -16.39 -3.30
CA LEU A 10 50.11 -15.11 -3.36
C LEU A 10 48.90 -15.13 -4.32
N LEU A 11 49.01 -15.84 -5.44
CA LEU A 11 47.89 -16.00 -6.38
C LEU A 11 46.75 -16.85 -5.79
N TRP A 12 47.06 -17.88 -4.99
CA TRP A 12 46.03 -18.70 -4.35
C TRP A 12 45.33 -18.00 -3.17
N THR A 13 46.04 -17.16 -2.40
CA THR A 13 45.44 -16.40 -1.29
C THR A 13 44.55 -15.24 -1.77
N VAL A 14 44.86 -14.63 -2.91
CA VAL A 14 43.99 -13.62 -3.56
C VAL A 14 42.77 -14.26 -4.23
N ILE A 15 42.88 -15.47 -4.79
CA ILE A 15 41.74 -16.18 -5.38
C ILE A 15 40.80 -16.73 -4.29
N ALA A 16 41.33 -17.24 -3.17
CA ALA A 16 40.50 -17.74 -2.07
C ALA A 16 39.74 -16.63 -1.31
N SER A 17 40.29 -15.41 -1.26
CA SER A 17 39.59 -14.25 -0.66
C SER A 17 38.53 -13.62 -1.57
N LEU A 18 38.47 -14.00 -2.85
CA LEU A 18 37.41 -13.59 -3.79
C LEU A 18 36.23 -14.58 -3.87
N VAL A 19 36.37 -15.79 -3.31
CA VAL A 19 35.33 -16.84 -3.37
C VAL A 19 34.46 -16.88 -2.09
N ALA A 20 34.79 -16.07 -1.07
CA ALA A 20 33.98 -15.93 0.15
C ALA A 20 33.11 -14.66 0.20
N ALA A 21 32.88 -14.00 -0.93
CA ALA A 21 31.80 -13.03 -1.03
C ALA A 21 30.48 -13.80 -1.15
N LYS A 22 29.82 -14.03 0.00
CA LYS A 22 28.41 -14.42 0.08
C LYS A 22 27.62 -13.66 -1.00
N ASN A 23 26.66 -14.35 -1.62
CA ASN A 23 25.58 -13.82 -2.45
C ASN A 23 24.75 -12.77 -1.67
N SER A 24 25.36 -11.62 -1.40
CA SER A 24 24.68 -10.41 -0.99
C SER A 24 24.32 -9.70 -2.27
N THR A 25 23.07 -9.83 -2.70
CA THR A 25 22.43 -8.81 -3.53
C THR A 25 22.75 -7.45 -2.90
N THR A 26 23.59 -6.65 -3.56
CA THR A 26 23.86 -5.29 -3.12
C THR A 26 22.54 -4.56 -3.09
N VAL A 27 22.13 -4.09 -1.92
CA VAL A 27 20.92 -3.28 -1.76
C VAL A 27 21.05 -2.06 -2.67
N ASP A 28 20.03 -1.79 -3.47
CA ASP A 28 19.96 -0.58 -4.31
C ASP A 28 20.18 0.63 -3.40
N ARG A 29 21.33 1.29 -3.56
CA ARG A 29 21.74 2.37 -2.67
C ARG A 29 21.34 3.70 -3.29
N THR A 30 20.41 4.38 -2.65
CA THR A 30 20.00 5.74 -3.02
C THR A 30 20.88 6.76 -2.33
N TYR A 31 21.40 7.71 -3.10
CA TYR A 31 22.23 8.80 -2.61
C TYR A 31 21.46 10.13 -2.63
N PRO A 32 21.84 11.11 -1.78
CA PRO A 32 21.27 12.44 -1.83
C PRO A 32 21.48 13.12 -3.19
N THR A 33 20.53 13.98 -3.56
CA THR A 33 20.66 14.87 -4.72
C THR A 33 21.67 15.97 -4.45
N ARG A 34 22.19 16.62 -5.50
CA ARG A 34 23.09 17.76 -5.36
C ARG A 34 22.39 18.99 -4.78
N SER A 35 21.12 19.21 -5.14
CA SER A 35 20.34 20.32 -4.59
C SER A 35 19.90 20.12 -3.15
N GLY A 36 19.92 18.90 -2.64
CA GLY A 36 19.44 18.55 -1.30
C GLY A 36 17.96 18.19 -1.25
N ILE A 37 17.21 18.30 -2.37
CA ILE A 37 15.83 17.83 -2.43
C ILE A 37 15.77 16.31 -2.19
N LYS A 38 14.84 15.87 -1.33
CA LYS A 38 14.64 14.46 -1.01
C LYS A 38 14.07 13.70 -2.21
N THR A 39 14.28 12.38 -2.23
CA THR A 39 13.95 11.50 -3.37
C THR A 39 12.50 11.62 -3.87
N TRP A 40 11.54 11.75 -2.95
CA TRP A 40 10.11 11.70 -3.23
C TRP A 40 9.37 13.03 -2.99
N VAL A 41 10.09 14.11 -2.74
CA VAL A 41 9.50 15.43 -2.49
C VAL A 41 9.34 16.18 -3.80
N ASP A 42 8.15 16.69 -4.08
CA ASP A 42 7.87 17.59 -5.20
C ASP A 42 8.55 18.96 -4.96
N PRO A 43 9.39 19.46 -5.88
CA PRO A 43 9.98 20.80 -5.77
C PRO A 43 8.95 21.95 -5.74
N ALA A 44 7.69 21.70 -6.11
CA ALA A 44 6.60 22.67 -5.98
C ALA A 44 6.05 22.77 -4.55
N THR A 45 6.38 21.84 -3.63
CA THR A 45 5.87 21.90 -2.25
C THR A 45 6.40 23.15 -1.53
N PRO A 46 5.50 24.01 -1.01
CA PRO A 46 5.89 25.24 -0.32
C PRO A 46 6.82 24.98 0.87
N LEU A 47 7.84 25.82 1.08
CA LEU A 47 8.89 25.62 2.09
C LEU A 47 8.34 25.56 3.53
N ASP A 48 7.26 26.28 3.83
CA ASP A 48 6.56 26.26 5.12
C ASP A 48 5.79 24.95 5.38
N ARG A 49 5.72 24.07 4.38
CA ARG A 49 5.14 22.71 4.46
C ARG A 49 6.20 21.61 4.49
N HIS A 50 7.48 21.93 4.73
CA HIS A 50 8.55 20.93 4.82
C HIS A 50 8.67 20.31 6.22
N THR A 51 7.94 20.84 7.20
CA THR A 51 7.92 20.33 8.58
C THR A 51 6.49 20.29 9.11
N TYR A 52 6.20 19.31 9.95
CA TYR A 52 4.94 19.13 10.66
C TYR A 52 5.22 18.92 12.15
N THR A 53 4.32 19.38 13.02
CA THR A 53 4.37 19.08 14.45
C THR A 53 3.29 18.06 14.76
N SER A 54 3.67 16.88 15.24
CA SER A 54 2.73 15.80 15.55
C SER A 54 1.77 16.15 16.67
N SER A 55 0.69 15.38 16.78
CA SER A 55 -0.27 15.47 17.89
C SER A 55 0.35 15.24 19.28
N ARG A 56 1.60 14.77 19.33
CA ARG A 56 2.40 14.57 20.55
C ARG A 56 3.59 15.55 20.64
N GLY A 57 3.62 16.59 19.81
CA GLY A 57 4.58 17.70 19.88
C GLY A 57 5.95 17.46 19.24
N ARG A 58 6.15 16.32 18.59
CA ARG A 58 7.42 16.01 17.89
C ARG A 58 7.45 16.67 16.52
N LYS A 59 8.63 17.10 16.06
CA LYS A 59 8.81 17.71 14.73
C LYS A 59 9.15 16.63 13.72
N TRP A 60 8.35 16.53 12.66
CA TRP A 60 8.51 15.57 11.59
C TRP A 60 8.85 16.29 10.29
N ASP A 61 9.75 15.70 9.50
CA ASP A 61 10.18 16.26 8.22
C ASP A 61 9.34 15.69 7.08
N LEU A 62 9.04 16.52 6.09
CA LEU A 62 8.45 16.08 4.83
C LEU A 62 9.40 15.08 4.15
N VAL A 63 8.89 13.92 3.76
CA VAL A 63 9.65 12.84 3.10
C VAL A 63 9.12 12.49 1.72
N MET A 64 7.84 12.78 1.45
CA MET A 64 7.21 12.63 0.14
C MET A 64 6.14 13.69 -0.04
N SER A 65 6.01 14.19 -1.27
CA SER A 65 4.90 15.02 -1.68
C SER A 65 4.61 14.90 -3.17
N ASP A 66 3.36 15.11 -3.54
CA ASP A 66 2.93 15.33 -4.92
C ASP A 66 1.86 16.44 -4.89
N GLU A 67 2.14 17.57 -5.54
CA GLU A 67 1.23 18.72 -5.57
C GLU A 67 0.34 18.73 -6.83
N PHE A 68 0.45 17.71 -7.69
CA PHE A 68 -0.35 17.53 -8.91
C PHE A 68 -0.44 18.74 -9.88
N ASN A 69 0.49 19.70 -9.77
CA ASN A 69 0.53 20.97 -10.50
C ASN A 69 0.90 20.86 -12.00
N VAL A 70 1.07 19.65 -12.53
CA VAL A 70 1.36 19.42 -13.96
C VAL A 70 0.17 18.75 -14.60
N ALA A 71 -0.55 19.46 -15.45
CA ALA A 71 -1.73 18.96 -16.17
C ALA A 71 -1.42 17.82 -17.15
N ASN A 72 -2.43 17.01 -17.45
CA ASN A 72 -2.42 15.91 -18.41
C ASN A 72 -1.37 14.83 -18.11
N ARG A 73 -1.10 14.52 -16.83
CA ARG A 73 -0.27 13.38 -16.46
C ARG A 73 -0.93 12.07 -16.87
N SER A 74 -0.11 11.13 -17.32
CA SER A 74 -0.47 9.73 -17.50
C SER A 74 -0.01 8.94 -16.27
N PHE A 75 -0.85 8.02 -15.83
CA PHE A 75 -0.58 7.13 -14.71
C PHE A 75 -0.49 5.66 -15.14
N ARG A 76 -0.42 5.39 -16.45
CA ARG A 76 -0.20 4.03 -16.95
C ARG A 76 1.08 3.40 -16.35
N PRO A 77 1.20 2.07 -16.32
CA PRO A 77 2.45 1.41 -16.01
C PRO A 77 3.64 2.06 -16.74
N GLY A 78 4.71 2.31 -15.99
CA GLY A 78 5.91 2.97 -16.50
C GLY A 78 5.85 4.50 -16.58
N ASP A 79 4.66 5.14 -16.63
CA ASP A 79 4.54 6.57 -16.97
C ASP A 79 4.85 7.54 -15.83
N ASP A 80 4.51 7.18 -14.59
CA ASP A 80 4.76 8.01 -13.40
C ASP A 80 5.67 7.31 -12.38
N HIS A 81 6.56 8.09 -11.75
CA HIS A 81 7.54 7.62 -10.77
C HIS A 81 6.94 7.14 -9.44
N ILE A 82 5.76 7.60 -9.04
CA ILE A 82 5.10 7.22 -7.78
C ILE A 82 3.88 6.36 -8.07
N TRP A 83 3.03 6.82 -8.98
CA TRP A 83 1.67 6.32 -9.14
C TRP A 83 1.52 5.37 -10.34
N THR A 84 0.60 4.42 -10.24
CA THR A 84 0.22 3.50 -11.33
C THR A 84 -1.28 3.26 -11.29
N SER A 85 -2.00 3.59 -12.35
CA SER A 85 -3.41 3.25 -12.52
C SER A 85 -3.57 1.80 -12.97
N LEU A 86 -4.74 1.22 -12.76
CA LEU A 86 -5.07 -0.15 -13.17
C LEU A 86 -6.13 -0.20 -14.28
N GLU A 87 -6.14 -1.32 -15.02
CA GLU A 87 -7.13 -1.72 -16.01
C GLU A 87 -7.69 -3.09 -15.63
N LYS A 88 -8.75 -3.12 -14.82
CA LYS A 88 -9.25 -4.37 -14.23
C LYS A 88 -10.67 -4.21 -13.65
N PRO A 89 -11.55 -5.23 -13.75
CA PRO A 89 -12.74 -5.29 -12.90
C PRO A 89 -12.36 -5.41 -11.42
N ASP A 90 -13.16 -4.79 -10.55
CA ASP A 90 -13.18 -5.21 -9.15
C ASP A 90 -14.04 -6.48 -9.03
N GLY A 91 -13.41 -7.56 -8.57
CA GLY A 91 -14.03 -8.88 -8.47
C GLY A 91 -14.73 -9.13 -7.14
N VAL A 92 -14.72 -8.19 -6.21
CA VAL A 92 -15.29 -8.36 -4.86
C VAL A 92 -16.35 -7.30 -4.56
N ASN A 93 -16.97 -7.38 -3.37
CA ASN A 93 -17.86 -6.35 -2.82
C ASN A 93 -19.11 -6.00 -3.67
N GLY A 94 -19.50 -6.85 -4.63
CA GLY A 94 -20.61 -6.55 -5.54
C GLY A 94 -20.37 -5.29 -6.37
N ALA A 95 -19.13 -5.09 -6.80
CA ALA A 95 -18.71 -3.97 -7.64
C ALA A 95 -19.49 -3.91 -8.96
N LEU A 96 -19.71 -2.69 -9.43
CA LEU A 96 -20.49 -2.36 -10.62
C LEU A 96 -19.64 -1.63 -11.67
N GLU A 97 -18.38 -1.36 -11.35
CA GLU A 97 -17.43 -0.63 -12.18
C GLU A 97 -16.26 -1.47 -12.71
N LEU A 98 -15.74 -1.05 -13.85
CA LEU A 98 -14.40 -1.41 -14.30
C LEU A 98 -13.43 -0.27 -13.99
N TYR A 99 -12.26 -0.60 -13.43
CA TYR A 99 -11.16 0.36 -13.33
C TYR A 99 -10.41 0.44 -14.64
N SER A 100 -10.11 1.66 -15.09
CA SER A 100 -9.42 1.92 -16.35
C SER A 100 -8.40 3.04 -16.25
N HIS A 101 -7.30 2.91 -17.00
CA HIS A 101 -6.21 3.89 -16.96
C HIS A 101 -6.65 5.29 -17.41
N ASN A 102 -7.56 5.37 -18.40
CA ASN A 102 -8.03 6.62 -19.00
C ASN A 102 -9.08 7.37 -18.16
N MET A 103 -9.46 6.83 -17.01
CA MET A 103 -10.32 7.51 -16.03
C MET A 103 -9.51 8.34 -15.02
N THR A 104 -8.20 8.49 -15.25
CA THR A 104 -7.29 9.26 -14.40
C THR A 104 -6.49 10.26 -15.21
N SER A 105 -6.30 11.46 -14.67
CA SER A 105 -5.27 12.39 -15.13
C SER A 105 -5.10 13.51 -14.10
N THR A 106 -4.37 14.55 -14.47
CA THR A 106 -4.32 15.82 -13.75
C THR A 106 -4.89 16.94 -14.60
N LYS A 107 -5.51 17.93 -13.96
CA LYS A 107 -6.10 19.09 -14.62
C LYS A 107 -5.83 20.33 -13.77
N CYS A 108 -5.77 21.49 -14.43
CA CYS A 108 -5.83 22.78 -13.76
C CYS A 108 -7.11 23.51 -14.19
N ASP A 109 -7.88 23.99 -13.23
CA ASP A 109 -9.07 24.81 -13.47
C ASP A 109 -8.66 26.28 -13.72
N SER A 110 -9.61 27.09 -14.20
CA SER A 110 -9.34 28.47 -14.62
C SER A 110 -8.91 29.41 -13.48
N ASP A 111 -9.17 29.01 -12.24
CA ASP A 111 -8.75 29.71 -11.03
C ASP A 111 -7.28 29.41 -10.63
N GLY A 112 -6.60 28.52 -11.37
CA GLY A 112 -5.24 28.09 -11.10
C GLY A 112 -5.12 26.87 -10.20
N THR A 113 -6.23 26.32 -9.70
CA THR A 113 -6.22 25.11 -8.88
C THR A 113 -5.91 23.91 -9.77
N CYS A 114 -4.79 23.23 -9.51
CA CYS A 114 -4.42 21.98 -10.18
C CYS A 114 -4.69 20.78 -9.27
N TYR A 115 -5.10 19.66 -9.84
CA TYR A 115 -5.43 18.46 -9.08
C TYR A 115 -5.29 17.21 -9.94
N PHE A 116 -5.02 16.10 -9.28
CA PHE A 116 -5.32 14.77 -9.78
C PHE A 116 -6.82 14.52 -9.73
N PHE A 117 -7.35 13.77 -10.70
CA PHE A 117 -8.73 13.31 -10.64
C PHE A 117 -8.88 11.84 -10.99
N ILE A 118 -9.90 11.23 -10.37
CA ILE A 118 -10.56 10.01 -10.86
C ILE A 118 -11.92 10.41 -11.39
N LYS A 119 -12.20 10.02 -12.63
CA LYS A 119 -13.45 10.25 -13.33
C LYS A 119 -14.28 8.97 -13.29
N SER A 120 -15.51 9.05 -12.79
CA SER A 120 -16.49 7.97 -12.90
C SER A 120 -17.52 8.31 -13.96
N VAL A 121 -17.92 7.33 -14.79
CA VAL A 121 -18.95 7.46 -15.85
C VAL A 121 -19.94 6.30 -15.80
N ASP A 122 -21.18 6.53 -16.25
CA ASP A 122 -22.18 5.49 -16.48
C ASP A 122 -21.96 4.82 -17.84
N GLU A 123 -21.15 3.78 -17.87
CA GLU A 123 -20.81 3.04 -19.08
C GLU A 123 -21.03 1.54 -18.89
N VAL A 124 -21.92 0.95 -19.70
CA VAL A 124 -22.16 -0.49 -19.64
C VAL A 124 -21.06 -1.23 -20.37
N THR A 125 -20.39 -2.13 -19.66
CA THR A 125 -19.42 -3.07 -20.20
C THR A 125 -19.80 -4.49 -19.79
N VAL A 126 -19.70 -5.42 -20.74
CA VAL A 126 -19.87 -6.85 -20.47
C VAL A 126 -18.54 -7.53 -20.73
N ILE A 127 -18.07 -8.31 -19.76
CA ILE A 127 -16.87 -9.14 -19.93
C ILE A 127 -17.24 -10.62 -19.77
N HIS A 128 -16.58 -11.46 -20.56
CA HIS A 128 -16.76 -12.91 -20.50
C HIS A 128 -15.65 -13.51 -19.64
N VAL A 129 -16.01 -14.05 -18.48
CA VAL A 129 -15.06 -14.53 -17.47
C VAL A 129 -15.27 -16.01 -17.19
N TYR A 130 -14.19 -16.74 -16.96
CA TYR A 130 -14.28 -18.12 -16.50
C TYR A 130 -14.52 -18.13 -14.99
N ASN A 131 -15.69 -18.60 -14.57
CA ASN A 131 -16.02 -18.76 -13.16
C ASN A 131 -15.76 -20.22 -12.75
N MET A 132 -14.73 -20.42 -11.92
CA MET A 132 -14.38 -21.76 -11.43
C MET A 132 -15.17 -22.22 -10.20
N TYR A 133 -16.03 -21.35 -9.65
CA TYR A 133 -16.87 -21.63 -8.49
C TYR A 133 -18.31 -22.02 -8.86
N THR A 134 -18.70 -21.93 -10.13
CA THR A 134 -19.95 -22.52 -10.61
C THR A 134 -19.84 -24.05 -10.71
N HIS A 135 -20.98 -24.73 -10.71
CA HIS A 135 -21.04 -26.19 -10.81
C HIS A 135 -21.96 -26.60 -11.99
N PRO A 136 -21.41 -26.96 -13.17
CA PRO A 136 -19.98 -27.05 -13.50
C PRO A 136 -19.28 -25.68 -13.67
N PRO A 137 -17.95 -25.62 -13.51
CA PRO A 137 -17.14 -24.46 -13.89
C PRO A 137 -17.34 -24.07 -15.36
N GLY A 138 -17.44 -22.79 -15.66
CA GLY A 138 -17.73 -22.34 -17.01
C GLY A 138 -17.61 -20.84 -17.22
N TYR A 139 -17.70 -20.43 -18.48
CA TYR A 139 -17.74 -19.01 -18.82
C TYR A 139 -19.10 -18.40 -18.49
N VAL A 140 -19.06 -17.20 -17.90
CA VAL A 140 -20.24 -16.39 -17.56
C VAL A 140 -20.03 -14.94 -17.99
N ASP A 141 -21.14 -14.24 -18.23
CA ASP A 141 -21.13 -12.81 -18.54
C ASP A 141 -21.20 -12.01 -17.26
N ALA A 142 -20.17 -11.21 -16.99
CA ALA A 142 -20.17 -10.23 -15.91
C ALA A 142 -20.49 -8.85 -16.47
N ASN A 143 -21.55 -8.23 -15.92
CA ASN A 143 -22.05 -6.94 -16.35
C ASN A 143 -21.57 -5.86 -15.38
N PHE A 144 -20.90 -4.85 -15.92
CA PHE A 144 -20.51 -3.63 -15.23
C PHE A 144 -21.27 -2.47 -15.86
N PHE A 145 -21.76 -1.55 -15.03
CA PHE A 145 -22.62 -0.44 -15.45
C PHE A 145 -21.91 0.91 -15.38
N TYR A 146 -20.70 0.91 -14.83
CA TYR A 146 -19.88 2.09 -14.63
C TYR A 146 -18.43 1.81 -15.05
N ARG A 147 -17.70 2.89 -15.30
CA ARG A 147 -16.24 2.86 -15.43
C ARG A 147 -15.65 3.92 -14.53
N SER A 148 -14.58 3.58 -13.82
CA SER A 148 -13.85 4.48 -12.91
C SER A 148 -12.35 4.15 -12.92
N ALA A 149 -11.62 4.49 -11.85
CA ALA A 149 -10.21 4.14 -11.72
C ALA A 149 -9.80 3.76 -10.30
N MET A 150 -8.71 3.00 -10.24
CA MET A 150 -7.86 2.81 -9.07
C MET A 150 -6.43 3.17 -9.44
N VAL A 151 -5.74 3.91 -8.57
CA VAL A 151 -4.34 4.31 -8.69
C VAL A 151 -3.60 3.92 -7.43
N GLN A 152 -2.42 3.31 -7.58
CA GLN A 152 -1.64 2.74 -6.49
C GLN A 152 -0.19 3.23 -6.55
N SER A 153 0.45 3.40 -5.41
CA SER A 153 1.92 3.52 -5.32
C SER A 153 2.63 2.18 -5.11
N TRP A 154 1.91 1.07 -5.29
CA TRP A 154 2.34 -0.29 -4.97
C TRP A 154 3.74 -0.62 -5.50
N ASN A 155 4.60 -1.10 -4.59
CA ASN A 155 5.97 -1.49 -4.85
C ASN A 155 6.82 -0.44 -5.62
N LYS A 156 6.41 0.83 -5.60
CA LYS A 156 7.17 2.00 -6.08
C LYS A 156 7.51 2.91 -4.91
N PHE A 157 6.48 3.32 -4.18
CA PHE A 157 6.60 4.12 -2.97
C PHE A 157 5.77 3.47 -1.86
N CYS A 158 6.45 3.11 -0.78
CA CYS A 158 5.85 2.59 0.44
C CYS A 158 6.53 3.25 1.65
N PHE A 159 5.89 3.18 2.79
CA PHE A 159 6.45 3.69 4.04
C PHE A 159 5.88 2.95 5.25
N GLN A 160 6.60 3.02 6.37
CA GLN A 160 6.10 2.65 7.69
C GLN A 160 6.03 3.90 8.54
N GLY A 161 4.90 4.15 9.19
CA GLY A 161 4.69 5.27 10.10
C GLY A 161 4.82 6.66 9.46
N GLY A 162 4.27 7.66 10.14
CA GLY A 162 4.30 9.05 9.72
C GLY A 162 2.91 9.68 9.65
N MET A 163 2.87 10.93 9.22
CA MET A 163 1.64 11.69 9.03
C MET A 163 1.39 11.82 7.53
N LEU A 164 0.30 11.23 7.05
CA LEU A 164 -0.19 11.37 5.67
C LEU A 164 -1.30 12.42 5.63
N GLU A 165 -1.08 13.49 4.87
CA GLU A 165 -2.04 14.57 4.63
C GLU A 165 -2.46 14.55 3.17
N VAL A 166 -3.77 14.49 2.93
CA VAL A 166 -4.36 14.51 1.59
C VAL A 166 -5.45 15.58 1.54
N ARG A 167 -5.33 16.50 0.58
CA ARG A 167 -6.38 17.49 0.33
C ARG A 167 -7.23 17.04 -0.86
N ALA A 168 -8.50 16.70 -0.61
CA ALA A 168 -9.37 16.08 -1.60
C ALA A 168 -10.80 16.65 -1.60
N GLN A 169 -11.47 16.57 -2.74
CA GLN A 169 -12.89 16.86 -2.93
C GLN A 169 -13.58 15.60 -3.44
N LEU A 170 -14.68 15.20 -2.79
CA LEU A 170 -15.39 13.96 -3.10
C LEU A 170 -16.38 14.12 -4.27
N PRO A 171 -16.61 13.06 -5.05
CA PRO A 171 -17.60 13.04 -6.13
C PRO A 171 -19.05 13.14 -5.63
N GLY A 172 -19.89 13.90 -6.34
CA GLY A 172 -21.33 13.98 -6.07
C GLY A 172 -22.11 14.80 -7.11
N ALA A 173 -23.42 14.58 -7.16
CA ALA A 173 -24.40 15.32 -7.96
C ALA A 173 -24.73 16.67 -7.29
N VAL A 174 -23.81 17.62 -7.38
CA VAL A 174 -23.85 18.89 -6.63
C VAL A 174 -24.10 20.13 -7.49
N SER A 175 -24.40 19.97 -8.79
CA SER A 175 -24.83 21.13 -9.58
C SER A 175 -26.23 21.59 -9.17
N LYS A 176 -26.59 22.83 -9.53
CA LYS A 176 -27.96 23.34 -9.36
C LYS A 176 -28.99 22.52 -10.16
N ALA A 177 -28.59 21.92 -11.29
CA ALA A 177 -29.48 21.16 -12.16
C ALA A 177 -29.84 19.78 -11.59
N SER A 178 -28.96 19.19 -10.76
CA SER A 178 -29.23 17.92 -10.09
C SER A 178 -30.49 17.96 -9.21
N GLY A 179 -30.82 19.15 -8.69
CA GLY A 179 -31.92 19.32 -7.74
C GLY A 179 -31.60 18.75 -6.35
N ASN A 180 -30.33 18.56 -6.03
CA ASN A 180 -29.88 18.07 -4.74
C ASN A 180 -30.36 19.00 -3.60
N PRO A 181 -31.23 18.50 -2.68
CA PRO A 181 -31.79 19.32 -1.61
C PRO A 181 -30.75 19.71 -0.56
N ASP A 182 -29.64 18.96 -0.43
CA ASP A 182 -28.60 19.26 0.55
C ASP A 182 -27.90 20.59 0.23
N LEU A 183 -27.91 21.06 -1.03
CA LEU A 183 -27.31 22.34 -1.42
C LEU A 183 -27.82 23.53 -0.59
N ALA A 184 -29.05 23.44 -0.05
CA ALA A 184 -29.61 24.47 0.83
C ALA A 184 -29.02 24.47 2.25
N LEU A 185 -28.35 23.39 2.67
CA LEU A 185 -27.77 23.25 4.01
C LEU A 185 -26.45 24.02 4.16
N GLY A 186 -25.83 24.43 3.05
CA GLY A 186 -24.51 25.07 3.03
C GLY A 186 -23.36 24.10 3.35
N LYS A 187 -22.11 24.58 3.26
CA LYS A 187 -20.91 23.74 3.41
C LYS A 187 -20.86 22.99 4.75
N SER A 188 -21.26 23.63 5.84
CA SER A 188 -21.31 22.99 7.17
C SER A 188 -22.57 22.15 7.42
N GLY A 189 -23.48 22.07 6.46
CA GLY A 189 -24.67 21.25 6.56
C GLY A 189 -24.33 19.77 6.59
N LYS A 190 -24.82 19.01 7.58
CA LYS A 190 -24.71 17.55 7.58
C LYS A 190 -25.52 16.98 6.41
N VAL A 191 -24.90 16.18 5.56
CA VAL A 191 -25.57 15.54 4.42
C VAL A 191 -26.76 14.71 4.91
N ALA A 192 -27.92 14.91 4.29
CA ALA A 192 -29.18 14.31 4.75
C ALA A 192 -29.68 13.17 3.86
N THR A 193 -29.18 13.03 2.63
CA THR A 193 -29.57 11.96 1.71
C THR A 193 -28.37 11.37 0.97
N SER A 194 -28.36 10.05 0.76
CA SER A 194 -27.26 9.39 0.04
C SER A 194 -27.42 9.41 -1.48
N GLN A 195 -28.65 9.61 -2.00
CA GLN A 195 -28.95 9.40 -3.43
C GLN A 195 -28.15 10.30 -4.38
N PHE A 196 -27.75 11.50 -3.94
CA PHE A 196 -26.98 12.45 -4.75
C PHE A 196 -25.46 12.23 -4.66
N TYR A 197 -25.00 11.22 -3.92
CA TYR A 197 -23.58 10.89 -3.79
C TYR A 197 -23.42 9.39 -4.06
N PRO A 198 -23.64 8.94 -5.31
CA PRO A 198 -23.82 7.53 -5.66
C PRO A 198 -22.54 6.69 -5.69
N THR A 199 -21.39 7.30 -5.45
CA THR A 199 -20.07 6.65 -5.57
C THR A 199 -19.42 6.50 -4.19
N TRP A 200 -18.47 5.57 -4.10
CA TRP A 200 -17.69 5.29 -2.90
C TRP A 200 -16.22 5.64 -3.13
N PRO A 201 -15.79 6.88 -2.82
CA PRO A 201 -14.39 7.26 -2.91
C PRO A 201 -13.55 6.63 -1.79
N GLY A 202 -12.35 6.20 -2.14
CA GLY A 202 -11.36 5.63 -1.22
C GLY A 202 -10.00 6.33 -1.34
N ILE A 203 -9.44 6.68 -0.18
CA ILE A 203 -8.05 7.07 0.05
C ILE A 203 -7.54 6.22 1.20
N TRP A 204 -6.70 5.25 0.90
CA TRP A 204 -6.36 4.22 1.86
C TRP A 204 -4.98 3.64 1.58
N MET A 205 -4.51 2.78 2.48
CA MET A 205 -3.20 2.17 2.41
C MET A 205 -3.29 0.69 2.69
N MET A 206 -2.42 -0.08 2.04
CA MET A 206 -2.32 -1.53 2.22
C MET A 206 -0.86 -1.97 2.38
N GLY A 207 -0.61 -2.99 3.20
CA GLY A 207 0.72 -3.58 3.32
C GLY A 207 1.23 -4.15 1.99
N ASN A 208 2.49 -3.89 1.66
CA ASN A 208 3.07 -4.13 0.33
C ASN A 208 3.12 -5.61 -0.10
N LEU A 209 2.99 -6.56 0.86
CA LEU A 209 2.92 -8.00 0.58
C LEU A 209 1.64 -8.43 -0.15
N GLY A 210 0.62 -7.58 -0.24
CA GLY A 210 -0.54 -7.79 -1.10
C GLY A 210 -0.74 -6.60 -2.03
N ARG A 211 -1.24 -6.85 -3.24
CA ARG A 211 -1.66 -5.81 -4.18
C ARG A 211 -3.18 -5.79 -4.26
N SER A 212 -3.78 -4.65 -3.95
CA SER A 212 -5.23 -4.47 -3.98
C SER A 212 -5.79 -4.89 -5.34
N ILE A 213 -6.95 -5.56 -5.31
CA ILE A 213 -7.65 -6.23 -6.42
C ILE A 213 -6.91 -7.39 -7.12
N PHE A 214 -5.78 -7.85 -6.57
CA PHE A 214 -5.10 -9.09 -6.98
C PHE A 214 -5.31 -10.18 -5.94
N SER A 215 -6.44 -10.88 -6.03
CA SER A 215 -6.88 -11.88 -5.04
C SER A 215 -5.86 -12.96 -4.73
N ALA A 216 -5.00 -13.35 -5.68
CA ALA A 216 -3.92 -14.32 -5.45
C ALA A 216 -2.91 -13.81 -4.42
N SER A 217 -2.49 -12.55 -4.53
CA SER A 217 -1.55 -11.91 -3.61
C SER A 217 -2.17 -11.59 -2.24
N THR A 218 -3.48 -11.32 -2.17
CA THR A 218 -4.16 -10.93 -0.93
C THR A 218 -4.70 -12.12 -0.14
N ASN A 219 -4.89 -13.29 -0.78
CA ASN A 219 -5.43 -14.47 -0.13
C ASN A 219 -4.55 -14.93 1.05
N ARG A 220 -5.17 -15.00 2.25
CA ARG A 220 -4.51 -15.31 3.53
C ARG A 220 -3.35 -14.37 3.89
N MET A 221 -3.31 -13.20 3.26
CA MET A 221 -2.32 -12.15 3.49
C MET A 221 -3.02 -10.91 4.06
N TRP A 222 -4.09 -10.47 3.39
CA TRP A 222 -4.97 -9.42 3.88
C TRP A 222 -6.01 -10.01 4.86
N PRO A 223 -6.35 -9.31 5.96
CA PRO A 223 -5.72 -8.12 6.51
C PRO A 223 -4.84 -8.48 7.74
N PHE A 224 -3.94 -9.47 7.64
CA PHE A 224 -3.24 -9.99 8.82
C PHE A 224 -2.33 -8.96 9.50
N SER A 225 -2.45 -8.88 10.83
CA SER A 225 -1.58 -8.16 11.77
C SER A 225 -1.31 -9.05 13.00
N TYR A 226 -0.71 -10.22 12.74
CA TYR A 226 -0.52 -11.27 13.75
C TYR A 226 0.87 -11.89 13.64
N ASP A 227 1.64 -11.80 14.72
CA ASP A 227 3.03 -12.23 14.79
C ASP A 227 3.27 -13.18 15.99
N LYS A 228 2.46 -14.25 16.07
CA LYS A 228 2.58 -15.26 17.14
C LYS A 228 2.41 -16.68 16.61
N CYS A 229 3.16 -17.61 17.20
CA CYS A 229 2.98 -19.05 16.95
C CYS A 229 2.21 -19.71 18.10
N GLU A 230 0.88 -19.67 18.01
CA GLU A 230 -0.03 -20.20 19.05
C GLU A 230 -1.12 -21.07 18.39
N PRO A 231 -0.78 -22.28 17.89
CA PRO A 231 -1.70 -23.10 17.09
C PRO A 231 -2.97 -23.55 17.82
N SER A 232 -2.98 -23.50 19.16
CA SER A 232 -4.16 -23.74 19.98
C SER A 232 -5.16 -22.58 19.99
N ILE A 233 -4.71 -21.35 19.67
CA ILE A 233 -5.53 -20.13 19.63
C ILE A 233 -5.92 -19.83 18.18
N PHE A 234 -4.94 -19.86 17.28
CA PHE A 234 -5.15 -19.56 15.87
C PHE A 234 -4.44 -20.57 14.98
N ASN A 235 -5.17 -21.17 14.03
CA ASN A 235 -4.59 -22.10 13.08
C ASN A 235 -3.68 -21.35 12.10
N SER A 236 -2.36 -21.54 12.25
CA SER A 236 -1.34 -20.88 11.44
C SER A 236 -1.49 -21.08 9.93
N ARG A 237 -2.16 -22.15 9.46
CA ARG A 237 -2.40 -22.38 8.02
C ARG A 237 -3.32 -21.36 7.36
N ASN A 238 -4.07 -20.60 8.18
CA ASN A 238 -4.95 -19.53 7.72
C ASN A 238 -4.18 -18.23 7.42
N GLN A 239 -2.95 -18.08 7.92
CA GLN A 239 -2.07 -16.96 7.60
C GLN A 239 -0.94 -17.46 6.70
N ARG A 240 -0.76 -16.83 5.53
CA ARG A 240 0.17 -17.34 4.53
C ARG A 240 1.64 -17.26 4.97
N ILE A 241 2.01 -16.20 5.69
CA ILE A 241 3.32 -16.05 6.32
C ILE A 241 3.11 -16.04 7.82
N SER A 242 3.37 -17.17 8.48
CA SER A 242 3.09 -17.34 9.91
C SER A 242 4.36 -17.34 10.74
N ALA A 243 4.28 -16.80 11.96
CA ALA A 243 5.36 -16.85 12.95
C ALA A 243 5.74 -18.27 13.39
N CYS A 244 4.95 -19.30 13.05
CA CYS A 244 5.33 -20.69 13.27
C CYS A 244 6.37 -21.22 12.29
N ASP A 245 6.69 -20.47 11.24
CA ASP A 245 7.67 -20.88 10.24
C ASP A 245 9.06 -20.30 10.55
N SER A 246 10.01 -21.19 10.87
CA SER A 246 11.40 -20.82 11.13
C SER A 246 12.23 -20.63 9.87
N ASP A 247 11.72 -21.02 8.69
CA ASP A 247 12.40 -20.83 7.41
C ASP A 247 11.36 -20.52 6.29
N PRO A 248 10.74 -19.33 6.34
CA PRO A 248 9.72 -18.93 5.37
C PRO A 248 10.26 -18.74 3.94
N GLY A 249 11.58 -18.79 3.76
CA GLY A 249 12.24 -18.55 2.48
C GLY A 249 12.09 -17.10 1.99
N TYR A 250 12.45 -16.86 0.73
CA TYR A 250 12.26 -15.58 0.03
C TYR A 250 12.70 -14.32 0.79
N GLY A 251 13.77 -14.43 1.60
CA GLY A 251 14.34 -13.30 2.34
C GLY A 251 13.46 -12.76 3.48
N LEU A 252 12.37 -13.44 3.82
CA LEU A 252 11.56 -13.12 4.99
C LEU A 252 12.32 -13.46 6.29
N ASN A 253 11.95 -12.80 7.37
CA ASN A 253 12.55 -13.07 8.69
C ASN A 253 11.98 -14.37 9.28
N PRO A 254 12.82 -15.24 9.86
CA PRO A 254 12.37 -16.42 10.60
C PRO A 254 11.42 -16.08 11.75
N ASN A 255 10.37 -16.89 11.93
CA ASN A 255 9.38 -16.80 13.01
C ASN A 255 8.70 -15.43 13.11
N GLN A 256 8.49 -14.77 11.98
CA GLN A 256 7.75 -13.52 11.89
C GLN A 256 6.47 -13.73 11.09
N GLY A 257 5.31 -13.57 11.73
CA GLY A 257 4.01 -13.56 11.09
C GLY A 257 3.81 -12.22 10.37
N ARG A 258 3.38 -12.30 9.11
CA ARG A 258 3.30 -11.15 8.20
C ARG A 258 1.95 -11.12 7.49
N GLY A 259 1.63 -9.99 6.89
CA GLY A 259 0.36 -9.79 6.20
C GLY A 259 0.34 -8.59 5.27
N ALA A 260 -0.86 -8.22 4.86
CA ALA A 260 -1.14 -7.00 4.12
C ALA A 260 -2.34 -6.31 4.79
N PRO A 261 -2.16 -5.74 6.00
CA PRO A 261 -3.23 -5.04 6.69
C PRO A 261 -3.60 -3.75 5.95
N GLU A 262 -4.71 -3.13 6.35
CA GLU A 262 -5.29 -1.98 5.66
C GLU A 262 -5.60 -0.84 6.65
N ILE A 263 -5.34 0.39 6.20
CA ILE A 263 -5.69 1.63 6.91
C ILE A 263 -6.42 2.56 5.95
N ASP A 264 -7.65 2.91 6.28
CA ASP A 264 -8.45 3.84 5.49
C ASP A 264 -8.28 5.25 6.01
N VAL A 265 -7.59 6.13 5.28
CA VAL A 265 -7.57 7.58 5.61
C VAL A 265 -8.97 8.15 5.45
N LEU A 266 -9.62 7.77 4.36
CA LEU A 266 -11.01 8.02 4.05
C LEU A 266 -11.52 6.87 3.20
N GLU A 267 -12.58 6.20 3.65
CA GLU A 267 -13.30 5.25 2.82
C GLU A 267 -14.80 5.45 3.04
N GLY A 268 -15.52 5.88 2.00
CA GLY A 268 -16.97 6.08 2.10
C GLY A 268 -17.48 7.32 1.39
N GLY A 269 -18.79 7.34 1.19
CA GLY A 269 -19.54 8.43 0.56
C GLY A 269 -20.98 8.45 1.05
N GLY A 270 -21.86 9.18 0.37
CA GLY A 270 -23.21 9.39 0.88
C GLY A 270 -23.21 10.15 2.20
N LEU A 271 -23.72 9.49 3.25
CA LEU A 271 -24.02 10.11 4.55
C LEU A 271 -22.82 10.16 5.51
N ALA A 272 -21.84 9.29 5.32
CA ALA A 272 -20.75 9.10 6.26
C ALA A 272 -19.47 8.60 5.58
N ILE A 273 -18.35 8.87 6.23
CA ILE A 273 -17.04 8.32 5.89
C ILE A 273 -16.62 7.37 7.01
N SER A 274 -16.04 6.24 6.63
CA SER A 274 -15.37 5.31 7.53
C SER A 274 -13.89 5.70 7.68
N SER A 275 -13.43 5.68 8.93
CA SER A 275 -12.03 5.69 9.31
C SER A 275 -11.74 4.33 9.96
N SER A 276 -10.86 3.53 9.37
CA SER A 276 -10.81 2.09 9.64
C SER A 276 -9.39 1.52 9.67
N LEU A 277 -9.18 0.52 10.53
CA LEU A 277 -8.08 -0.44 10.48
C LEU A 277 -8.67 -1.82 10.24
N GLN A 278 -8.25 -2.50 9.18
CA GLN A 278 -8.63 -3.90 8.98
C GLN A 278 -7.53 -4.81 9.49
N ILE A 279 -7.93 -5.80 10.29
CA ILE A 279 -7.03 -6.65 11.07
C ILE A 279 -7.51 -8.10 11.11
N ALA A 280 -6.56 -9.02 11.09
CA ALA A 280 -6.79 -10.44 11.30
C ALA A 280 -5.67 -11.06 12.15
N PRO A 281 -5.99 -12.09 12.98
CA PRO A 281 -7.30 -12.70 13.15
C PRO A 281 -8.25 -11.87 14.01
N GLY A 282 -9.50 -11.72 13.60
CA GLY A 282 -10.53 -11.01 14.35
C GLY A 282 -10.91 -11.72 15.66
N MET A 283 -11.67 -11.04 16.52
CA MET A 283 -12.12 -11.56 17.80
C MET A 283 -13.01 -12.81 17.66
N PRO A 284 -12.88 -13.82 18.54
CA PRO A 284 -13.85 -14.89 18.69
C PRO A 284 -15.24 -14.39 19.12
N ASP A 285 -16.31 -15.14 18.84
CA ASP A 285 -17.69 -14.72 19.11
C ASP A 285 -17.96 -14.39 20.59
N GLU A 286 -17.27 -15.06 21.51
CA GLU A 286 -17.43 -14.82 22.96
C GLU A 286 -17.02 -13.40 23.40
N TYR A 287 -16.28 -12.66 22.55
CA TYR A 287 -15.87 -11.27 22.79
C TYR A 287 -16.66 -10.25 21.95
N ARG A 288 -17.67 -10.67 21.18
CA ARG A 288 -18.49 -9.79 20.30
C ARG A 288 -19.84 -9.46 20.91
N MET A 289 -20.66 -8.62 20.27
CA MET A 289 -22.05 -8.44 20.71
C MET A 289 -22.84 -9.76 20.72
N PHE A 290 -23.86 -9.88 21.56
CA PHE A 290 -24.74 -11.04 21.50
C PHE A 290 -25.55 -11.01 20.19
N ALA A 291 -25.77 -12.19 19.60
CA ALA A 291 -26.54 -12.28 18.36
C ALA A 291 -28.02 -11.93 18.60
N PRO A 292 -28.67 -11.18 17.69
CA PRO A 292 -30.11 -10.99 17.73
C PRO A 292 -30.86 -12.32 17.70
N ASN A 293 -31.92 -12.45 18.50
CA ASN A 293 -32.73 -13.65 18.57
C ASN A 293 -34.08 -13.47 17.86
N SER A 294 -34.31 -14.22 16.77
CA SER A 294 -35.57 -14.15 16.03
C SER A 294 -36.79 -14.54 16.87
N SER A 295 -36.61 -15.35 17.91
CA SER A 295 -37.69 -15.74 18.82
C SER A 295 -38.17 -14.58 19.71
N SER A 296 -37.33 -13.55 19.93
CA SER A 296 -37.73 -12.30 20.57
C SER A 296 -38.23 -11.25 19.57
N GLY A 297 -38.51 -11.64 18.33
CA GLY A 297 -38.99 -10.73 17.28
C GLY A 297 -37.88 -9.88 16.64
N ASP A 298 -36.61 -10.19 16.91
CA ASP A 298 -35.50 -9.49 16.29
C ASP A 298 -35.31 -9.95 14.84
N PHE A 299 -35.06 -8.99 13.97
CA PHE A 299 -34.57 -9.25 12.61
C PHE A 299 -33.05 -9.08 12.59
N GLY A 300 -32.38 -9.79 11.68
CA GLY A 300 -30.91 -9.91 11.67
C GLY A 300 -30.11 -8.60 11.53
N SER A 301 -30.75 -7.45 11.33
CA SER A 301 -30.10 -6.14 11.19
C SER A 301 -30.57 -5.09 12.22
N CYS A 302 -31.35 -5.48 13.23
CA CYS A 302 -31.88 -4.55 14.25
C CYS A 302 -30.79 -3.78 15.01
N PHE A 303 -29.58 -4.34 15.10
CA PHE A 303 -28.47 -3.76 15.84
C PHE A 303 -27.93 -2.49 15.19
N TYR A 304 -28.03 -2.35 13.86
CA TYR A 304 -27.67 -1.10 13.17
C TYR A 304 -28.57 0.08 13.56
N ALA A 305 -29.80 -0.21 13.99
CA ALA A 305 -30.75 0.78 14.47
C ALA A 305 -30.83 0.83 16.00
N TYR A 306 -30.00 0.06 16.71
CA TYR A 306 -30.03 -0.09 18.17
C TYR A 306 -31.42 -0.45 18.73
N SER A 307 -32.18 -1.24 17.97
CA SER A 307 -33.59 -1.56 18.24
C SER A 307 -33.87 -3.04 18.52
N CYS A 308 -32.82 -3.86 18.68
CA CYS A 308 -32.98 -5.25 19.09
C CYS A 308 -33.59 -5.35 20.48
N GLN A 309 -34.49 -6.31 20.65
CA GLN A 309 -35.10 -6.69 21.92
C GLN A 309 -34.18 -7.60 22.74
N THR A 310 -33.31 -8.38 22.09
CA THR A 310 -32.34 -9.24 22.77
C THR A 310 -31.37 -8.39 23.62
N PRO A 311 -31.25 -8.68 24.93
CA PRO A 311 -30.25 -8.05 25.78
C PRO A 311 -28.84 -8.22 25.26
N GLY A 312 -28.13 -7.12 25.06
CA GLY A 312 -26.76 -7.14 24.58
C GLY A 312 -26.56 -7.28 23.07
N ALA A 313 -27.63 -7.22 22.29
CA ALA A 313 -27.51 -7.23 20.83
C ALA A 313 -27.37 -5.84 20.19
N ASN A 314 -27.61 -4.75 20.96
CA ASN A 314 -27.55 -3.38 20.40
C ASN A 314 -26.17 -2.73 20.51
N ASN A 315 -25.55 -2.82 21.69
CA ASN A 315 -24.23 -2.26 21.96
C ASN A 315 -23.42 -3.29 22.74
N VAL A 316 -22.11 -3.33 22.49
CA VAL A 316 -21.16 -4.15 23.25
C VAL A 316 -21.24 -3.78 24.73
N ASP A 317 -21.26 -4.77 25.62
CA ASP A 317 -21.27 -4.61 27.07
C ASP A 317 -22.44 -3.76 27.64
N VAL A 318 -23.56 -3.66 26.90
CA VAL A 318 -24.81 -2.99 27.32
C VAL A 318 -26.02 -3.93 27.17
N PRO A 319 -26.79 -4.24 28.25
CA PRO A 319 -26.62 -3.76 29.62
C PRO A 319 -25.39 -4.36 30.32
N THR A 320 -24.70 -3.56 31.14
CA THR A 320 -23.42 -3.93 31.76
C THR A 320 -23.55 -5.15 32.67
N ALA A 321 -24.56 -5.17 33.54
CA ALA A 321 -24.79 -6.29 34.45
C ALA A 321 -25.17 -7.59 33.74
N TYR A 322 -25.81 -7.48 32.56
CA TYR A 322 -26.15 -8.65 31.75
C TYR A 322 -24.89 -9.30 31.19
N TYR A 323 -24.01 -8.54 30.53
CA TYR A 323 -22.74 -9.06 30.02
C TYR A 323 -21.86 -9.65 31.12
N GLN A 324 -21.70 -8.95 32.24
CA GLN A 324 -20.94 -9.46 33.38
C GLN A 324 -21.49 -10.79 33.90
N LYS A 325 -22.82 -10.95 33.94
CA LYS A 325 -23.47 -12.21 34.36
C LYS A 325 -23.29 -13.33 33.34
N GLN A 326 -23.41 -13.04 32.05
CA GLN A 326 -23.38 -14.06 30.99
C GLN A 326 -21.95 -14.51 30.65
N ARG A 327 -20.95 -13.63 30.75
CA ARG A 327 -19.58 -13.91 30.29
C ARG A 327 -18.52 -13.83 31.37
N GLY A 328 -18.65 -12.88 32.30
CA GLY A 328 -17.67 -12.67 33.37
C GLY A 328 -16.34 -12.04 32.91
N HIS A 329 -16.25 -11.58 31.66
CA HIS A 329 -15.13 -10.80 31.13
C HIS A 329 -15.65 -9.69 30.20
N LYS A 330 -14.81 -8.68 29.93
CA LYS A 330 -15.10 -7.60 28.97
C LYS A 330 -15.13 -8.11 27.52
N SER A 331 -15.78 -7.34 26.65
CA SER A 331 -15.92 -7.62 25.22
C SER A 331 -15.28 -6.52 24.38
N TRP A 332 -15.00 -6.78 23.10
CA TRP A 332 -14.55 -5.81 22.11
C TRP A 332 -13.22 -5.08 22.41
N TYR A 333 -12.76 -4.29 21.44
CA TYR A 333 -11.59 -3.43 21.57
C TYR A 333 -11.86 -2.33 22.60
N GLN A 334 -10.85 -1.99 23.40
CA GLN A 334 -10.96 -1.04 24.51
C GLN A 334 -10.23 0.27 24.20
N ASP A 335 -10.63 1.35 24.86
CA ASP A 335 -9.93 2.64 24.90
C ASP A 335 -9.77 3.32 23.52
N LEU A 336 -10.73 3.06 22.63
CA LEU A 336 -10.85 3.80 21.36
C LEU A 336 -11.20 5.26 21.66
N MET A 337 -10.63 6.21 20.93
CA MET A 337 -10.83 7.64 21.23
C MET A 337 -11.61 8.32 20.10
N TYR A 338 -12.65 9.08 20.45
CA TYR A 338 -13.55 9.74 19.49
C TYR A 338 -13.68 11.23 19.78
N ALA A 339 -13.65 12.07 18.75
CA ALA A 339 -13.80 13.51 18.88
C ALA A 339 -14.70 14.11 17.79
N SER A 340 -15.31 15.25 18.08
CA SER A 340 -16.30 15.89 17.22
C SER A 340 -15.73 16.24 15.83
N ASN A 341 -16.51 15.95 14.79
CA ASN A 341 -16.33 16.60 13.50
C ASN A 341 -16.86 18.04 13.61
N ASN A 342 -15.94 18.99 13.72
CA ASN A 342 -16.25 20.41 13.96
C ASN A 342 -16.65 21.18 12.69
N GLU A 343 -16.55 20.56 11.51
CA GLU A 343 -16.96 21.19 10.23
C GLU A 343 -18.48 21.22 10.05
N CYS A 344 -19.20 20.36 10.79
CA CYS A 344 -20.65 20.37 10.81
C CYS A 344 -21.20 21.53 11.63
N ALA A 345 -22.36 22.06 11.19
CA ALA A 345 -23.13 23.04 11.94
C ALA A 345 -23.50 22.50 13.33
N LYS A 346 -23.47 23.40 14.33
CA LYS A 346 -23.80 23.07 15.72
C LYS A 346 -25.30 22.79 15.87
N ASN A 347 -25.61 21.81 16.71
CA ASN A 347 -26.94 21.47 17.16
C ASN A 347 -26.91 21.19 18.67
N ALA A 348 -27.59 22.06 19.44
CA ALA A 348 -27.64 21.95 20.90
C ALA A 348 -28.22 20.61 21.40
N SER A 349 -29.05 19.93 20.61
CA SER A 349 -29.59 18.62 21.00
C SER A 349 -28.54 17.50 20.99
N LEU A 350 -27.37 17.72 20.39
CA LEU A 350 -26.26 16.76 20.34
C LEU A 350 -25.20 17.05 21.41
N GLN A 351 -25.32 18.15 22.15
CA GLN A 351 -24.34 18.54 23.16
C GLN A 351 -24.39 17.58 24.36
N GLN A 352 -23.21 17.23 24.85
CA GLN A 352 -23.05 16.39 26.04
C GLN A 352 -22.24 17.11 27.12
N SER A 353 -22.38 16.61 28.36
CA SER A 353 -21.56 16.97 29.51
C SER A 353 -20.76 15.77 29.97
N TYR A 354 -19.44 15.94 30.16
CA TYR A 354 -18.58 14.91 30.70
C TYR A 354 -19.07 14.38 32.05
N SER A 355 -19.46 15.26 32.98
CA SER A 355 -19.88 14.85 34.32
C SER A 355 -21.10 13.93 34.28
N THR A 356 -22.03 14.18 33.36
CA THR A 356 -23.22 13.34 33.16
C THR A 356 -22.86 11.98 32.61
N ILE A 357 -22.07 11.93 31.52
CA ILE A 357 -21.70 10.67 30.86
C ILE A 357 -20.80 9.83 31.77
N ALA A 358 -19.78 10.43 32.39
CA ALA A 358 -18.90 9.74 33.32
C ALA A 358 -19.67 9.14 34.52
N ALA A 359 -20.67 9.87 35.06
CA ALA A 359 -21.52 9.35 36.12
C ALA A 359 -22.39 8.16 35.65
N SER A 360 -22.97 8.24 34.46
CA SER A 360 -23.75 7.16 33.84
C SER A 360 -22.89 5.90 33.62
N MET A 361 -21.72 6.07 33.00
CA MET A 361 -20.76 5.00 32.75
C MET A 361 -20.30 4.31 34.05
N LYS A 362 -20.03 5.09 35.11
CA LYS A 362 -19.65 4.57 36.42
C LYS A 362 -20.78 3.80 37.12
N ALA A 363 -22.03 4.20 36.92
CA ALA A 363 -23.18 3.50 37.49
C ALA A 363 -23.43 2.12 36.84
N GLY A 364 -22.93 1.92 35.62
CA GLY A 364 -23.23 0.77 34.78
C GLY A 364 -24.56 0.95 34.05
N LEU A 365 -24.57 0.64 32.76
CA LEU A 365 -25.73 0.85 31.90
C LEU A 365 -26.76 -0.25 32.12
N THR A 366 -28.01 0.15 32.34
CA THR A 366 -29.13 -0.78 32.59
C THR A 366 -30.07 -0.89 31.42
N GLU A 367 -30.05 0.11 30.55
CA GLU A 367 -30.79 0.20 29.31
C GLU A 367 -30.31 -0.86 28.32
N ASN A 368 -31.20 -1.28 27.41
CA ASN A 368 -30.84 -2.23 26.37
C ASN A 368 -30.10 -1.61 25.18
N SER A 369 -30.07 -0.28 25.10
CA SER A 369 -29.37 0.45 24.05
C SER A 369 -28.86 1.79 24.55
N CYS A 370 -27.74 2.22 23.97
CA CYS A 370 -27.13 3.50 24.30
C CYS A 370 -27.95 4.70 23.80
N THR A 371 -27.91 5.80 24.55
CA THR A 371 -28.45 7.10 24.14
C THR A 371 -27.39 8.17 24.35
N LEU A 372 -27.58 9.35 23.73
CA LEU A 372 -26.72 10.51 23.98
C LEU A 372 -26.75 11.02 25.43
N LYS A 373 -27.66 10.53 26.27
CA LYS A 373 -27.72 10.89 27.70
C LYS A 373 -27.01 9.88 28.59
N THR A 374 -26.84 8.64 28.11
CA THR A 374 -26.36 7.52 28.91
C THR A 374 -24.95 7.08 28.51
N CYS A 375 -24.58 7.23 27.24
CA CYS A 375 -23.30 6.78 26.69
C CYS A 375 -22.49 7.93 26.07
N PRO A 376 -21.18 7.72 25.83
CA PRO A 376 -20.38 8.63 24.99
C PRO A 376 -21.07 8.87 23.64
N ALA A 377 -20.82 10.03 23.01
CA ALA A 377 -21.45 10.40 21.74
C ALA A 377 -21.12 9.42 20.60
N SER A 378 -20.06 8.63 20.74
CA SER A 378 -19.71 7.56 19.81
C SER A 378 -20.58 6.30 19.93
N TYR A 379 -21.41 6.19 20.97
CA TYR A 379 -22.13 4.97 21.37
C TYR A 379 -21.21 3.78 21.72
N ASP A 380 -19.91 4.03 21.87
CA ASP A 380 -18.94 3.08 22.42
C ASP A 380 -18.78 3.31 23.93
N VAL A 381 -19.14 2.30 24.71
CA VAL A 381 -19.04 2.30 26.17
C VAL A 381 -17.61 2.00 26.64
N HIS A 382 -16.73 1.59 25.73
CA HIS A 382 -15.30 1.40 25.96
C HIS A 382 -14.47 2.57 25.42
N SER A 383 -15.11 3.65 24.97
CA SER A 383 -14.42 4.87 24.57
C SER A 383 -13.56 5.40 25.72
N ASP A 384 -12.34 5.81 25.41
CA ASP A 384 -11.55 6.62 26.34
C ASP A 384 -12.32 7.93 26.60
N LEU A 385 -12.38 8.33 27.88
CA LEU A 385 -12.99 9.58 28.34
C LEU A 385 -11.97 10.48 29.05
N GLY A 386 -10.68 10.27 28.81
CA GLY A 386 -9.59 11.12 29.27
C GLY A 386 -9.55 12.46 28.52
N LEU A 387 -8.67 13.35 28.98
CA LEU A 387 -8.45 14.64 28.32
C LEU A 387 -7.82 14.45 26.95
N ILE A 388 -8.32 15.20 25.96
CA ILE A 388 -7.74 15.21 24.61
C ILE A 388 -6.29 15.71 24.72
N ASP A 389 -5.36 14.87 24.30
CA ASP A 389 -3.91 15.13 24.33
C ASP A 389 -3.37 15.51 25.73
N GLY A 390 -4.06 15.08 26.79
CA GLY A 390 -3.66 15.31 28.19
C GLY A 390 -3.71 16.77 28.65
N ALA A 391 -4.36 17.65 27.88
CA ALA A 391 -4.38 19.09 28.13
C ALA A 391 -5.78 19.70 27.95
N GLY A 392 -6.01 20.88 28.53
CA GLY A 392 -7.28 21.59 28.42
C GLY A 392 -8.42 20.96 29.24
N GLU A 393 -9.67 21.20 28.81
CA GLU A 393 -10.90 20.77 29.52
C GLU A 393 -11.73 19.75 28.72
N ASN A 394 -11.42 19.58 27.42
CA ASN A 394 -12.17 18.69 26.55
C ASN A 394 -11.70 17.26 26.72
N HIS A 395 -12.67 16.35 26.85
CA HIS A 395 -12.46 14.92 26.98
C HIS A 395 -12.85 14.20 25.68
N TRP A 396 -12.17 13.08 25.39
CA TRP A 396 -12.58 12.14 24.36
C TRP A 396 -13.99 11.60 24.64
N GLY A 397 -14.69 11.18 23.59
CA GLY A 397 -16.03 10.59 23.66
C GLY A 397 -17.17 11.56 23.98
N ILE A 398 -16.89 12.84 24.26
CA ILE A 398 -17.89 13.85 24.65
C ILE A 398 -18.08 14.91 23.57
N ASN A 399 -19.31 15.10 23.10
CA ASN A 399 -19.64 16.11 22.09
C ASN A 399 -19.95 17.49 22.72
N TYR A 400 -18.93 18.24 23.14
CA TYR A 400 -19.11 19.58 23.72
C TYR A 400 -19.72 20.59 22.74
N ASN A 401 -19.35 20.49 21.46
CA ASN A 401 -19.75 21.45 20.43
C ASN A 401 -21.15 21.19 19.86
N GLY A 402 -21.70 20.00 20.07
CA GLY A 402 -22.98 19.59 19.49
C GLY A 402 -22.94 19.49 17.97
N THR A 403 -21.79 19.23 17.38
CA THR A 403 -21.64 19.06 15.92
C THR A 403 -21.79 17.58 15.55
N CYS A 404 -21.49 17.22 14.30
CA CYS A 404 -21.39 15.80 13.92
C CYS A 404 -20.34 15.10 14.79
N PHE A 405 -20.59 13.85 15.12
CA PHE A 405 -19.70 13.06 15.96
C PHE A 405 -19.47 11.68 15.33
N PRO A 406 -18.21 11.21 15.24
CA PRO A 406 -17.89 9.84 14.82
C PRO A 406 -18.52 8.83 15.77
N VAL A 407 -19.23 7.85 15.21
CA VAL A 407 -19.84 6.76 15.97
C VAL A 407 -19.09 5.46 15.73
N MET A 408 -19.07 4.59 16.74
CA MET A 408 -18.53 3.24 16.57
C MET A 408 -19.30 2.54 15.45
N ASN A 409 -18.57 1.92 14.54
CA ASN A 409 -19.19 1.09 13.53
C ASN A 409 -19.61 -0.24 14.17
N SER A 410 -20.90 -0.59 14.06
CA SER A 410 -21.42 -1.90 14.50
C SER A 410 -20.95 -3.08 13.63
N TYR A 411 -20.05 -2.85 12.67
CA TYR A 411 -19.48 -3.87 11.82
C TYR A 411 -18.76 -4.95 12.64
N THR A 412 -19.28 -6.17 12.55
CA THR A 412 -18.78 -7.32 13.29
C THR A 412 -17.74 -8.12 12.53
N GLY A 413 -17.05 -7.52 11.55
CA GLY A 413 -16.11 -8.24 10.70
C GLY A 413 -16.77 -9.16 9.68
N THR A 414 -15.94 -9.88 8.94
CA THR A 414 -16.37 -10.94 8.00
C THR A 414 -15.63 -12.23 8.32
N TYR A 415 -16.31 -13.36 8.21
CA TYR A 415 -15.69 -14.68 8.27
C TYR A 415 -15.29 -15.12 6.86
N LEU A 416 -13.98 -15.11 6.58
CA LEU A 416 -13.42 -15.46 5.29
C LEU A 416 -13.22 -16.96 5.19
N CYS A 417 -13.60 -17.54 4.06
CA CYS A 417 -13.54 -18.99 3.82
C CYS A 417 -13.08 -19.31 2.40
N ASP A 418 -12.44 -20.47 2.26
CA ASP A 418 -12.32 -21.12 0.96
C ASP A 418 -13.70 -21.62 0.45
N PRO A 419 -13.91 -21.76 -0.88
CA PRO A 419 -15.19 -22.19 -1.45
C PRO A 419 -15.65 -23.60 -1.03
N ASP A 420 -14.73 -24.47 -0.60
CA ASP A 420 -15.05 -25.86 -0.23
C ASP A 420 -15.37 -26.01 1.26
N ASN A 421 -15.31 -24.90 2.02
CA ASN A 421 -15.45 -24.88 3.46
C ASN A 421 -16.88 -25.18 3.91
N THR A 422 -17.01 -25.98 4.96
CA THR A 422 -18.31 -26.40 5.52
C THR A 422 -18.68 -25.66 6.81
N ASN A 423 -17.88 -24.69 7.24
CA ASN A 423 -18.12 -23.92 8.45
C ASN A 423 -19.35 -23.03 8.27
N LEU A 424 -20.31 -23.10 9.20
CA LEU A 424 -21.58 -22.37 9.12
C LEU A 424 -21.43 -20.84 9.16
N LYS A 425 -20.26 -20.32 9.54
CA LYS A 425 -19.95 -18.88 9.50
C LYS A 425 -19.58 -18.38 8.12
N CYS A 426 -19.21 -19.25 7.19
CA CYS A 426 -18.95 -18.85 5.81
C CYS A 426 -20.23 -18.27 5.20
N ALA A 427 -20.10 -17.26 4.33
CA ALA A 427 -21.26 -16.66 3.67
C ALA A 427 -22.09 -17.68 2.85
N SER A 428 -21.39 -18.62 2.20
CA SER A 428 -21.97 -19.71 1.41
C SER A 428 -21.28 -21.03 1.75
N PRO A 429 -21.62 -21.68 2.88
CA PRO A 429 -20.95 -22.91 3.29
C PRO A 429 -21.29 -24.05 2.34
N ARG A 430 -20.28 -24.81 1.92
CA ARG A 430 -20.49 -25.98 1.06
C ARG A 430 -21.29 -27.04 1.81
N ASN A 431 -22.41 -27.44 1.24
CA ASN A 431 -23.22 -28.55 1.76
C ASN A 431 -22.66 -29.92 1.31
N SER A 432 -23.20 -31.00 1.87
CA SER A 432 -22.77 -32.36 1.57
C SER A 432 -23.07 -32.83 0.13
N SER A 433 -24.06 -32.23 -0.54
CA SER A 433 -24.46 -32.59 -1.91
C SER A 433 -23.68 -31.88 -3.00
N THR A 434 -22.99 -30.79 -2.67
CA THR A 434 -22.15 -30.04 -3.63
C THR A 434 -20.73 -30.63 -3.64
N PRO A 435 -20.21 -31.12 -4.78
CA PRO A 435 -18.85 -31.60 -4.89
C PRO A 435 -17.82 -30.54 -4.49
N LYS A 436 -16.62 -30.96 -4.09
CA LYS A 436 -15.51 -30.01 -3.85
C LYS A 436 -14.98 -29.50 -5.19
N SER A 437 -14.81 -28.18 -5.28
CA SER A 437 -14.13 -27.51 -6.39
C SER A 437 -12.63 -27.82 -6.41
N SER A 438 -12.01 -27.96 -5.23
CA SER A 438 -10.56 -28.04 -5.01
C SER A 438 -9.79 -26.87 -5.65
N ALA A 439 -10.43 -25.72 -5.82
CA ALA A 439 -9.86 -24.54 -6.46
C ALA A 439 -8.69 -23.93 -5.66
N MET A 440 -8.66 -24.14 -4.35
CA MET A 440 -7.59 -23.67 -3.46
C MET A 440 -7.48 -24.51 -2.20
N SER A 441 -6.33 -24.38 -1.52
CA SER A 441 -6.12 -25.00 -0.20
C SER A 441 -7.10 -24.43 0.82
N SER A 442 -7.68 -25.31 1.64
CA SER A 442 -8.72 -24.92 2.60
C SER A 442 -8.19 -23.93 3.65
N PHE A 443 -9.00 -22.93 3.96
CA PHE A 443 -8.79 -21.95 5.02
C PHE A 443 -10.13 -21.41 5.51
N ASN A 444 -10.15 -20.95 6.75
CA ASN A 444 -11.23 -20.11 7.24
C ASN A 444 -10.79 -19.35 8.48
N TYR A 445 -11.10 -18.06 8.55
CA TYR A 445 -10.75 -17.21 9.68
C TYR A 445 -11.66 -15.99 9.75
N GLN A 446 -11.80 -15.45 10.95
CA GLN A 446 -12.46 -14.16 11.17
C GLN A 446 -11.49 -13.03 10.88
N MET A 447 -11.94 -11.99 10.19
CA MET A 447 -11.28 -10.67 10.16
C MET A 447 -12.15 -9.63 10.87
N ASP A 448 -11.56 -8.55 11.33
CA ASP A 448 -12.24 -7.38 11.90
C ASP A 448 -11.85 -6.10 11.18
N ALA A 449 -12.71 -5.08 11.29
CA ALA A 449 -12.33 -3.70 11.06
C ALA A 449 -12.65 -2.86 12.29
N ILE A 450 -11.61 -2.33 12.95
CA ILE A 450 -11.80 -1.32 14.00
C ILE A 450 -12.06 -0.01 13.30
N SER A 451 -13.28 0.50 13.42
CA SER A 451 -13.70 1.61 12.59
C SER A 451 -14.69 2.54 13.27
N SER A 452 -14.66 3.78 12.81
CA SER A 452 -15.65 4.79 13.15
C SER A 452 -16.25 5.39 11.90
N ASN A 453 -17.58 5.44 11.85
CA ASN A 453 -18.32 6.13 10.81
C ASN A 453 -18.64 7.53 11.30
N TRP A 454 -18.21 8.55 10.57
CA TRP A 454 -18.48 9.94 10.93
C TRP A 454 -19.34 10.61 9.86
N PRO A 455 -20.42 11.31 10.27
CA PRO A 455 -21.27 12.00 9.31
C PRO A 455 -20.51 13.11 8.59
N ILE A 456 -20.66 13.14 7.27
CA ILE A 456 -19.97 14.11 6.42
C ILE A 456 -20.80 15.41 6.33
N HIS A 457 -20.10 16.54 6.38
CA HIS A 457 -20.65 17.85 6.05
C HIS A 457 -20.56 18.06 4.54
N LEU A 458 -21.50 18.81 3.95
CA LEU A 458 -21.60 18.98 2.50
C LEU A 458 -20.34 19.60 1.86
N GLY A 459 -19.53 20.31 2.64
CA GLY A 459 -18.23 20.84 2.24
C GLY A 459 -17.31 19.80 1.60
N GLY A 460 -17.36 18.54 2.04
CA GLY A 460 -16.57 17.45 1.44
C GLY A 460 -16.90 17.17 -0.03
N TYR A 461 -18.10 17.51 -0.49
CA TYR A 461 -18.50 17.39 -1.90
C TYR A 461 -18.39 18.70 -2.67
N LEU A 462 -18.42 19.84 -1.99
CA LEU A 462 -18.42 21.18 -2.62
C LEU A 462 -17.04 21.81 -2.74
N ASP A 463 -16.08 21.38 -1.92
CA ASP A 463 -14.75 21.98 -1.83
C ASP A 463 -13.70 20.93 -1.44
N PHE A 464 -12.44 21.33 -1.48
CA PHE A 464 -11.33 20.53 -1.00
C PHE A 464 -11.22 20.57 0.53
N VAL A 465 -11.24 19.39 1.14
CA VAL A 465 -11.10 19.14 2.56
C VAL A 465 -9.74 18.50 2.83
N VAL A 466 -9.13 18.82 3.97
CA VAL A 466 -7.82 18.26 4.38
C VAL A 466 -8.06 17.07 5.31
N TYR A 467 -7.79 15.88 4.80
CA TYR A 467 -7.83 14.60 5.51
C TYR A 467 -6.42 14.23 5.98
N GLN A 468 -6.29 13.82 7.22
CA GLN A 468 -4.99 13.52 7.82
C GLN A 468 -5.05 12.22 8.60
N LEU A 469 -3.96 11.47 8.52
CA LEU A 469 -3.73 10.25 9.27
C LEU A 469 -2.35 10.32 9.91
N GLU A 470 -2.29 10.30 11.23
CA GLU A 470 -1.05 10.18 11.99
C GLU A 470 -0.90 8.74 12.48
N TRP A 471 0.13 8.04 12.01
CA TRP A 471 0.37 6.63 12.28
C TRP A 471 1.75 6.44 12.90
N VAL A 472 1.78 5.88 14.10
CA VAL A 472 2.98 5.50 14.84
C VAL A 472 2.90 4.01 15.12
N THR A 473 3.94 3.25 14.80
CA THR A 473 3.96 1.80 14.98
C THR A 473 4.46 1.40 16.37
N GLY A 474 4.43 0.10 16.66
CA GLY A 474 4.96 -0.47 17.90
C GLY A 474 3.95 -0.48 19.04
N LYS A 475 4.35 -1.02 20.19
CA LYS A 475 3.47 -1.23 21.36
C LYS A 475 2.88 0.06 21.95
N ASN A 476 3.60 1.17 21.80
CA ASN A 476 3.22 2.51 22.28
C ASN A 476 2.65 3.39 21.16
N GLY A 477 2.42 2.81 19.99
CA GLY A 477 1.94 3.50 18.80
C GLY A 477 0.45 3.82 18.84
N TYR A 478 -0.04 4.36 17.71
CA TYR A 478 -1.43 4.70 17.49
C TYR A 478 -1.69 4.95 15.99
N VAL A 479 -2.96 4.87 15.59
CA VAL A 479 -3.44 5.48 14.34
C VAL A 479 -4.49 6.52 14.69
N ARG A 480 -4.28 7.78 14.28
CA ARG A 480 -5.16 8.91 14.56
C ARG A 480 -5.61 9.57 13.27
N TRP A 481 -6.92 9.75 13.11
CA TRP A 481 -7.52 10.50 12.03
C TRP A 481 -7.78 11.93 12.45
N LEU A 482 -7.47 12.87 11.56
CA LEU A 482 -7.75 14.29 11.76
C LEU A 482 -8.42 14.88 10.52
N LEU A 483 -9.25 15.90 10.75
CA LEU A 483 -9.88 16.72 9.73
C LEU A 483 -9.49 18.17 10.00
N HIS A 484 -8.79 18.79 9.04
CA HIS A 484 -8.23 20.14 9.22
C HIS A 484 -7.40 20.30 10.52
N GLY A 485 -6.64 19.27 10.90
CA GLY A 485 -5.82 19.23 12.11
C GLY A 485 -6.59 18.95 13.41
N SER A 486 -7.93 18.85 13.38
CA SER A 486 -8.73 18.47 14.55
C SER A 486 -8.89 16.95 14.61
N PRO A 487 -8.66 16.29 15.76
CA PRO A 487 -8.87 14.85 15.87
C PRO A 487 -10.32 14.44 15.60
N LEU A 488 -10.50 13.27 14.99
CA LEU A 488 -11.79 12.61 14.80
C LEU A 488 -11.84 11.26 15.53
N PHE A 489 -10.82 10.44 15.33
CA PHE A 489 -10.78 9.06 15.82
C PHE A 489 -9.32 8.67 16.10
N GLU A 490 -9.07 7.88 17.14
CA GLU A 490 -7.75 7.32 17.44
C GLU A 490 -7.90 5.87 17.92
N VAL A 491 -7.08 4.99 17.36
CA VAL A 491 -6.88 3.62 17.81
C VAL A 491 -5.47 3.52 18.39
N PRO A 492 -5.31 3.56 19.72
CA PRO A 492 -4.00 3.31 20.32
C PRO A 492 -3.60 1.83 20.12
N SER A 493 -2.31 1.55 20.03
CA SER A 493 -1.83 0.17 19.86
C SER A 493 -2.28 -0.74 21.01
N SER A 494 -2.43 -0.20 22.22
CA SER A 494 -3.00 -0.91 23.36
C SER A 494 -4.39 -1.49 23.09
N SER A 495 -5.23 -0.86 22.26
CA SER A 495 -6.57 -1.38 21.95
C SER A 495 -6.52 -2.75 21.28
N ILE A 496 -5.46 -3.07 20.55
CA ILE A 496 -5.30 -4.34 19.80
C ILE A 496 -4.25 -5.28 20.40
N THR A 497 -3.35 -4.77 21.24
CA THR A 497 -2.37 -5.56 21.96
C THR A 497 -2.81 -5.94 23.38
N ASP A 498 -3.61 -5.11 24.06
CA ASP A 498 -4.16 -5.36 25.40
C ASP A 498 -5.68 -5.61 25.31
N ILE A 499 -6.02 -6.70 24.62
CA ILE A 499 -7.42 -7.07 24.37
C ILE A 499 -8.00 -7.87 25.53
N PRO A 500 -9.33 -7.81 25.75
CA PRO A 500 -9.98 -8.64 26.76
C PRO A 500 -9.70 -10.13 26.58
N GLN A 501 -9.51 -10.81 27.71
CA GLN A 501 -9.25 -12.25 27.77
C GLN A 501 -10.24 -12.93 28.72
N ASN A 502 -10.71 -14.11 28.32
CA ASN A 502 -11.35 -15.05 29.23
C ASN A 502 -10.29 -15.80 30.07
N SER A 503 -10.73 -16.70 30.95
CA SER A 503 -9.84 -17.50 31.79
C SER A 503 -8.87 -18.41 31.02
N GLN A 504 -9.20 -18.75 29.77
CA GLN A 504 -8.39 -19.59 28.88
C GLN A 504 -7.43 -18.79 27.99
N LYS A 505 -7.52 -17.45 28.01
CA LYS A 505 -6.79 -16.55 27.12
C LYS A 505 -7.00 -16.87 25.63
N SER A 506 -8.25 -17.09 25.24
CA SER A 506 -8.63 -17.52 23.88
C SER A 506 -8.65 -16.39 22.84
N ASN A 507 -8.49 -15.12 23.23
CA ASN A 507 -8.53 -14.00 22.29
C ASN A 507 -7.14 -13.79 21.66
N PRO A 508 -6.96 -13.92 20.34
CA PRO A 508 -5.66 -13.75 19.71
C PRO A 508 -5.21 -12.28 19.78
N GLN A 509 -4.11 -12.07 20.51
CA GLN A 509 -3.43 -10.78 20.59
C GLN A 509 -2.75 -10.45 19.27
N LYS A 510 -3.07 -9.28 18.72
CA LYS A 510 -2.56 -8.80 17.44
C LYS A 510 -1.32 -7.93 17.67
N THR A 511 -0.69 -7.52 16.58
CA THR A 511 0.34 -6.48 16.58
C THR A 511 -0.21 -5.20 15.96
N MET A 512 0.44 -4.08 16.26
CA MET A 512 0.19 -2.85 15.53
C MET A 512 0.52 -3.07 14.05
N LEU A 513 -0.19 -2.36 13.17
CA LEU A 513 0.11 -2.40 11.75
C LEU A 513 1.51 -1.84 11.57
N GLU A 514 2.40 -2.69 11.07
CA GLU A 514 3.85 -2.44 10.97
C GLU A 514 4.39 -2.71 9.57
N GLU A 515 3.58 -3.23 8.66
CA GLU A 515 3.99 -3.50 7.27
C GLU A 515 4.36 -2.20 6.54
N PRO A 516 5.34 -2.19 5.61
CA PRO A 516 5.50 -1.08 4.68
C PRO A 516 4.25 -0.97 3.81
N MET A 517 3.56 0.17 3.87
CA MET A 517 2.28 0.36 3.17
C MET A 517 2.43 1.29 1.98
N TYR A 518 1.66 1.02 0.93
CA TYR A 518 1.53 1.87 -0.26
C TYR A 518 0.17 2.56 -0.25
N VAL A 519 0.05 3.70 -0.94
CA VAL A 519 -1.16 4.52 -0.98
C VAL A 519 -2.01 4.17 -2.20
N ILE A 520 -3.32 4.18 -2.02
CA ILE A 520 -4.33 3.88 -3.04
C ILE A 520 -5.37 5.00 -3.09
N PHE A 521 -5.72 5.42 -4.31
CA PHE A 521 -6.90 6.22 -4.60
C PHE A 521 -7.83 5.44 -5.51
N ASN A 522 -9.11 5.34 -5.18
CA ASN A 522 -10.12 4.76 -6.07
C ASN A 522 -11.47 5.45 -5.90
N VAL A 523 -12.34 5.25 -6.89
CA VAL A 523 -13.77 5.53 -6.75
C VAL A 523 -14.52 4.28 -7.19
N ALA A 524 -15.09 3.58 -6.22
CA ALA A 524 -15.82 2.34 -6.43
C ALA A 524 -17.33 2.57 -6.48
N LEU A 525 -18.08 1.63 -7.05
CA LEU A 525 -19.54 1.65 -7.11
C LEU A 525 -20.08 0.25 -6.79
N SER A 526 -20.64 0.06 -5.60
CA SER A 526 -21.15 -1.24 -5.18
C SER A 526 -22.67 -1.30 -5.14
N ALA A 527 -23.22 -2.49 -5.39
CA ALA A 527 -24.63 -2.78 -5.12
C ALA A 527 -24.97 -2.93 -3.62
N THR A 528 -23.97 -3.12 -2.76
CA THR A 528 -24.15 -3.55 -1.36
C THR A 528 -23.80 -2.48 -0.33
N TRP A 529 -23.14 -1.39 -0.72
CA TRP A 529 -22.67 -0.36 0.20
C TRP A 529 -23.71 0.71 0.52
N GLY A 530 -23.41 1.50 1.57
CA GLY A 530 -24.27 2.58 2.04
C GLY A 530 -24.43 3.73 1.04
N ALA A 531 -23.34 4.07 0.33
CA ALA A 531 -23.39 4.88 -0.88
C ALA A 531 -23.40 3.95 -2.09
N LYS A 532 -24.42 4.07 -2.93
CA LYS A 532 -24.62 3.21 -4.07
C LYS A 532 -25.27 3.96 -5.21
N PRO A 533 -25.01 3.56 -6.47
CA PRO A 533 -25.67 4.17 -7.60
C PRO A 533 -27.18 3.91 -7.63
N PRO A 534 -27.95 4.77 -8.32
CA PRO A 534 -29.34 4.46 -8.64
C PRO A 534 -29.43 3.14 -9.40
N ASN A 535 -30.50 2.40 -9.15
CA ASN A 535 -30.78 1.13 -9.83
C ASN A 535 -29.60 0.13 -9.80
N PRO A 536 -29.08 -0.28 -8.63
CA PRO A 536 -27.94 -1.19 -8.55
C PRO A 536 -28.15 -2.47 -9.36
N GLY A 537 -27.12 -2.88 -10.12
CA GLY A 537 -27.22 -4.02 -11.04
C GLY A 537 -27.92 -3.71 -12.37
N MET A 538 -28.23 -2.44 -12.64
CA MET A 538 -28.76 -1.95 -13.92
C MET A 538 -28.04 -0.66 -14.34
N LYS A 539 -28.36 -0.17 -15.54
CA LYS A 539 -27.95 1.18 -15.98
C LYS A 539 -28.42 2.22 -14.95
N CYS A 540 -27.66 3.29 -14.76
CA CYS A 540 -28.00 4.37 -13.81
C CYS A 540 -29.48 4.79 -13.92
N ARG A 541 -29.96 5.08 -15.13
CA ARG A 541 -31.34 5.56 -15.38
C ARG A 541 -32.41 4.48 -15.22
N GLY A 542 -32.06 3.20 -15.10
CA GLY A 542 -33.02 2.09 -15.09
C GLY A 542 -33.86 2.09 -16.37
N ASP A 543 -35.17 2.25 -16.21
CA ASP A 543 -36.14 2.39 -17.31
C ASP A 543 -36.30 3.83 -17.82
N GLY A 544 -35.71 4.82 -17.13
CA GLY A 544 -35.75 6.24 -17.47
C GLY A 544 -37.01 6.98 -16.98
N ASN A 545 -37.89 6.37 -16.20
CA ASN A 545 -39.15 6.99 -15.78
C ASN A 545 -39.05 7.83 -14.49
N ASP A 546 -37.99 7.67 -13.71
CA ASP A 546 -37.77 8.45 -12.48
C ASP A 546 -37.03 9.76 -12.78
N PRO A 547 -37.70 10.93 -12.67
CA PRO A 547 -37.09 12.22 -13.00
C PRO A 547 -36.00 12.65 -12.02
N VAL A 548 -35.98 12.16 -10.78
CA VAL A 548 -34.92 12.44 -9.79
C VAL A 548 -33.68 11.64 -10.15
N VAL A 549 -33.85 10.35 -10.43
CA VAL A 549 -32.75 9.48 -10.86
C VAL A 549 -32.13 10.00 -12.15
N ASN A 550 -32.94 10.41 -13.14
CA ASN A 550 -32.42 10.95 -14.40
C ASN A 550 -31.51 12.16 -14.16
N LYS A 551 -31.89 13.09 -13.28
CA LYS A 551 -31.06 14.24 -12.92
C LYS A 551 -29.76 13.86 -12.22
N ILE A 552 -29.78 12.82 -11.37
CA ILE A 552 -28.56 12.30 -10.75
C ILE A 552 -27.65 11.69 -11.82
N CYS A 553 -28.20 10.90 -12.74
CA CYS A 553 -27.46 10.27 -13.81
C CYS A 553 -26.91 11.29 -14.84
N ASP A 554 -27.59 12.43 -15.02
CA ASP A 554 -27.13 13.53 -15.88
C ASP A 554 -25.88 14.25 -15.33
N GLU A 555 -25.54 14.03 -14.05
CA GLU A 555 -24.32 14.59 -13.41
C GLU A 555 -23.08 13.71 -13.63
N PHE A 556 -23.21 12.50 -14.20
CA PHE A 556 -22.03 11.79 -14.68
C PHE A 556 -21.45 12.51 -15.92
N PRO A 557 -20.13 12.72 -16.01
CA PRO A 557 -19.10 12.21 -15.10
C PRO A 557 -18.98 12.94 -13.77
N MET A 558 -18.78 12.17 -12.70
CA MET A 558 -18.42 12.66 -11.37
C MET A 558 -16.91 12.49 -11.12
N TYR A 559 -16.33 13.35 -10.28
CA TYR A 559 -14.89 13.40 -10.07
C TYR A 559 -14.52 13.36 -8.58
N LEU A 560 -13.66 12.41 -8.19
CA LEU A 560 -12.80 12.59 -7.02
C LEU A 560 -11.63 13.46 -7.45
N LYS A 561 -11.35 14.53 -6.71
CA LYS A 561 -10.21 15.41 -6.96
C LYS A 561 -9.24 15.37 -5.79
N VAL A 562 -7.95 15.32 -6.06
CA VAL A 562 -6.88 15.39 -5.06
C VAL A 562 -5.93 16.52 -5.45
N ASP A 563 -5.84 17.53 -4.60
CA ASP A 563 -4.99 18.71 -4.79
C ASP A 563 -3.53 18.38 -4.47
N TYR A 564 -3.28 17.79 -3.30
CA TYR A 564 -1.95 17.32 -2.93
C TYR A 564 -2.00 16.11 -2.00
N VAL A 565 -0.86 15.42 -1.95
CA VAL A 565 -0.54 14.38 -0.97
C VAL A 565 0.81 14.71 -0.35
N ARG A 566 0.93 14.64 0.98
CA ARG A 566 2.17 14.91 1.71
C ARG A 566 2.38 13.90 2.84
N LEU A 567 3.59 13.36 2.95
CA LEU A 567 3.99 12.45 4.02
C LEU A 567 5.13 13.05 4.84
N TYR A 568 5.01 12.99 6.15
CA TYR A 568 6.00 13.49 7.11
C TYR A 568 6.40 12.38 8.07
N GLN A 569 7.68 12.31 8.42
CA GLN A 569 8.23 11.29 9.31
C GLN A 569 9.19 11.91 10.34
N ASP A 570 9.24 11.28 11.50
CA ASP A 570 10.25 11.54 12.52
C ASP A 570 11.55 10.83 12.14
N HIS A 571 12.65 11.56 12.21
CA HIS A 571 14.00 11.01 12.00
C HIS A 571 14.88 11.14 13.24
N GLY A 572 14.27 11.35 14.41
CA GLY A 572 14.95 11.34 15.70
C GLY A 572 15.64 10.00 15.97
N ASP A 573 16.73 10.04 16.72
CA ASP A 573 17.51 8.87 17.14
C ASP A 573 17.05 8.31 18.51
N ASP A 574 16.04 8.92 19.11
CA ASP A 574 15.43 8.59 20.40
C ASP A 574 14.08 7.85 20.28
N LEU A 575 13.72 7.39 19.09
CA LEU A 575 12.49 6.63 18.85
C LEU A 575 12.56 5.24 19.49
N ASP A 576 11.40 4.74 19.94
CA ASP A 576 11.26 3.34 20.38
C ASP A 576 11.69 2.38 19.26
N ALA A 577 12.27 1.23 19.62
CA ALA A 577 12.85 0.29 18.65
C ALA A 577 11.84 -0.30 17.64
N ASP A 578 10.56 -0.32 18.03
CA ASP A 578 9.40 -0.76 17.24
C ASP A 578 8.58 0.41 16.65
N ASN A 579 9.05 1.65 16.82
CA ASN A 579 8.53 2.83 16.12
C ASN A 579 9.29 2.99 14.79
N TYR A 580 8.75 2.37 13.74
CA TYR A 580 9.28 2.42 12.40
C TYR A 580 8.77 3.67 11.69
N MET A 581 9.68 4.59 11.38
CA MET A 581 9.45 5.72 10.48
C MET A 581 10.48 5.71 9.36
N GLN A 582 10.16 5.00 8.28
CA GLN A 582 11.04 4.89 7.13
C GLN A 582 10.28 4.85 5.81
N VAL A 583 10.90 5.39 4.78
CA VAL A 583 10.44 5.29 3.38
C VAL A 583 11.13 4.09 2.72
N GLY A 584 10.34 3.22 2.11
CA GLY A 584 10.80 2.06 1.38
C GLY A 584 9.81 0.91 1.44
N CYS A 585 9.79 0.10 0.39
CA CYS A 585 8.92 -1.07 0.29
C CYS A 585 9.55 -2.35 0.86
N ASP A 586 10.87 -2.38 1.07
CA ASP A 586 11.64 -3.55 1.55
C ASP A 586 12.49 -3.22 2.81
N PRO A 587 11.87 -2.74 3.90
CA PRO A 587 12.58 -2.46 5.14
C PRO A 587 13.13 -3.75 5.77
N LYS A 588 14.26 -3.67 6.47
CA LYS A 588 14.86 -4.85 7.14
C LYS A 588 13.96 -5.47 8.21
N SER A 589 13.16 -4.65 8.89
CA SER A 589 12.20 -5.15 9.90
C SER A 589 11.07 -5.95 9.25
N HIS A 590 10.71 -5.61 8.00
CA HIS A 590 9.55 -6.16 7.30
C HIS A 590 9.86 -6.34 5.79
N PRO A 591 10.80 -7.24 5.42
CA PRO A 591 11.20 -7.41 4.02
C PRO A 591 10.03 -7.91 3.16
N THR A 592 9.97 -7.49 1.90
CA THR A 592 8.95 -7.89 0.92
C THR A 592 9.51 -8.18 -0.47
N LYS A 593 10.69 -7.64 -0.83
CA LYS A 593 11.20 -7.62 -2.21
C LYS A 593 11.31 -9.02 -2.81
N LYS A 594 12.07 -9.89 -2.13
CA LYS A 594 12.32 -11.26 -2.60
C LYS A 594 11.06 -12.13 -2.60
N TRP A 595 10.12 -11.87 -1.69
CA TRP A 595 8.81 -12.54 -1.69
C TRP A 595 8.02 -12.20 -2.94
N ILE A 596 7.85 -10.90 -3.23
CA ILE A 596 7.12 -10.42 -4.39
C ILE A 596 7.80 -10.88 -5.69
N GLU A 597 9.12 -10.77 -5.79
CA GLU A 597 9.89 -11.26 -6.95
C GLU A 597 9.71 -12.77 -7.17
N GLY A 598 9.58 -13.54 -6.09
CA GLY A 598 9.35 -14.99 -6.14
C GLY A 598 7.94 -15.42 -6.51
N HIS A 599 6.98 -14.49 -6.45
CA HIS A 599 5.54 -14.75 -6.66
C HIS A 599 4.91 -13.71 -7.60
N LEU A 600 5.70 -13.13 -8.51
CA LEU A 600 5.30 -11.94 -9.28
C LEU A 600 4.02 -12.16 -10.11
N ASP A 601 3.76 -13.39 -10.54
CA ASP A 601 2.56 -13.81 -11.25
C ASP A 601 1.26 -13.65 -10.44
N GLU A 602 1.35 -13.55 -9.12
CA GLU A 602 0.20 -13.26 -8.25
C GLU A 602 -0.12 -11.77 -8.13
N TYR A 603 0.82 -10.91 -8.53
CA TYR A 603 0.73 -9.46 -8.39
C TYR A 603 0.50 -8.75 -9.72
N GLU A 604 0.56 -9.45 -10.85
CA GLU A 604 0.43 -8.86 -12.18
C GLU A 604 -0.53 -9.64 -13.07
N ASP A 605 -1.06 -8.96 -14.08
CA ASP A 605 -1.64 -9.60 -15.25
C ASP A 605 -1.17 -8.88 -16.53
N ASN A 606 -1.69 -9.29 -17.69
CA ASN A 606 -1.23 -8.76 -18.97
C ASN A 606 -1.40 -7.25 -19.10
N ASP A 607 -2.44 -6.68 -18.46
CA ASP A 607 -2.80 -5.27 -18.54
C ASP A 607 -2.20 -4.46 -17.38
N ASN A 608 -1.81 -5.12 -16.28
CA ASN A 608 -1.42 -4.47 -15.03
C ASN A 608 -0.02 -4.88 -14.52
N LYS A 609 0.98 -4.82 -15.39
CA LYS A 609 2.37 -5.11 -15.01
C LYS A 609 2.96 -4.07 -14.07
N TRP A 610 3.90 -4.48 -13.22
CA TRP A 610 4.77 -3.59 -12.52
C TRP A 610 5.95 -3.23 -13.42
N GLU A 611 6.18 -1.93 -13.55
CA GLU A 611 7.27 -1.40 -14.33
C GLU A 611 8.15 -0.53 -13.45
N GLN A 612 9.44 -0.88 -13.40
CA GLN A 612 10.44 -0.06 -12.76
C GLN A 612 10.58 1.26 -13.53
N VAL A 613 10.50 2.38 -12.81
CA VAL A 613 10.64 3.72 -13.39
C VAL A 613 11.97 4.34 -12.97
N ALA A 614 12.84 4.60 -13.95
CA ALA A 614 14.07 5.35 -13.77
C ALA A 614 13.86 6.81 -14.19
N GLY A 615 14.12 7.76 -13.29
CA GLY A 615 13.87 9.18 -13.50
C GLY A 615 12.40 9.55 -13.27
N LYS A 616 11.93 10.55 -14.00
CA LYS A 616 10.58 11.12 -13.98
C LYS A 616 10.15 11.84 -12.70
N ALA A 617 10.98 11.93 -11.66
CA ALA A 617 10.72 12.90 -10.59
C ALA A 617 10.69 14.32 -11.14
N PHE A 618 9.88 15.17 -10.51
CA PHE A 618 9.84 16.59 -10.82
C PHE A 618 11.17 17.28 -10.45
N CYS A 619 11.58 18.25 -11.26
CA CYS A 619 12.83 18.99 -11.07
C CYS A 619 12.72 20.43 -11.56
N ASN A 620 13.43 21.34 -10.88
CA ASN A 620 13.67 22.72 -11.30
C ASN A 620 15.03 22.87 -11.98
N SER A 621 16.01 22.05 -11.58
CA SER A 621 17.36 22.08 -12.13
C SER A 621 17.95 20.67 -12.26
N SER A 622 19.04 20.53 -13.03
CA SER A 622 19.74 19.24 -13.15
C SER A 622 20.39 18.78 -11.84
N ASP A 623 20.55 19.66 -10.86
CA ASP A 623 21.07 19.32 -9.54
C ASP A 623 20.06 18.51 -8.71
N ASP A 624 18.77 18.58 -9.05
CA ASP A 624 17.71 17.74 -8.48
C ASP A 624 17.72 16.30 -9.01
N CYS A 625 18.49 16.06 -10.08
CA CYS A 625 18.52 14.80 -10.83
C CYS A 625 19.91 14.16 -10.83
N THR A 626 20.82 14.61 -9.97
CA THR A 626 22.16 14.04 -9.92
C THR A 626 22.73 14.00 -8.50
N LEU A 627 23.78 13.19 -8.32
CA LEU A 627 24.39 12.92 -7.02
C LEU A 627 24.96 14.18 -6.37
N GLY A 628 24.65 14.34 -5.08
CA GLY A 628 25.21 15.34 -4.18
C GLY A 628 26.15 14.76 -3.13
N GLY A 629 26.35 15.52 -2.05
CA GLY A 629 27.17 15.12 -0.91
C GLY A 629 28.65 14.90 -1.25
N SER A 630 29.29 13.96 -0.55
CA SER A 630 30.72 13.64 -0.73
C SER A 630 31.05 13.09 -2.12
N LEU A 631 30.09 12.41 -2.77
CA LEU A 631 30.19 11.88 -4.14
C LEU A 631 29.90 12.94 -5.22
N GLY A 632 29.24 14.05 -4.87
CA GLY A 632 28.97 15.17 -5.77
C GLY A 632 30.20 15.99 -6.17
N ARG A 633 31.35 15.76 -5.51
CA ARG A 633 32.66 16.36 -5.88
C ARG A 633 33.27 15.76 -7.14
N THR A 634 32.74 14.63 -7.59
CA THR A 634 33.16 13.95 -8.82
C THR A 634 32.45 14.55 -10.04
N ALA A 635 33.09 14.55 -11.22
CA ALA A 635 32.48 15.02 -12.47
C ALA A 635 31.31 14.13 -12.99
N LEU A 636 30.89 13.13 -12.21
CA LEU A 636 29.86 12.17 -12.57
C LEU A 636 28.48 12.83 -12.54
N LYS A 637 27.83 12.93 -13.70
CA LYS A 637 26.43 13.35 -13.84
C LYS A 637 25.57 12.13 -14.13
N THR A 638 24.72 11.76 -13.17
CA THR A 638 23.85 10.57 -13.23
C THR A 638 22.47 10.84 -13.84
N GLY A 639 22.07 12.10 -13.91
CA GLY A 639 20.83 12.53 -14.53
C GLY A 639 20.84 14.02 -14.86
N LYS A 640 19.80 14.46 -15.56
CA LYS A 640 19.55 15.85 -15.92
C LYS A 640 18.07 16.18 -15.82
N CYS A 641 17.76 17.45 -15.60
CA CYS A 641 16.38 17.93 -15.65
C CYS A 641 16.01 18.29 -17.08
N GLN A 642 14.93 17.70 -17.60
CA GLN A 642 14.43 17.94 -18.94
C GLN A 642 12.90 18.03 -18.90
N LYS A 643 12.34 19.18 -19.35
CA LYS A 643 10.90 19.47 -19.28
C LYS A 643 10.33 19.26 -17.86
N SER A 644 11.04 19.78 -16.86
CA SER A 644 10.71 19.65 -15.44
C SER A 644 10.60 18.22 -14.92
N ARG A 645 11.23 17.26 -15.60
CA ARG A 645 11.31 15.84 -15.22
C ARG A 645 12.76 15.35 -15.25
N CYS A 646 13.15 14.54 -14.28
CA CYS A 646 14.47 13.93 -14.26
C CYS A 646 14.61 12.86 -15.36
N VAL A 647 15.75 12.86 -16.04
CA VAL A 647 16.12 11.86 -17.06
C VAL A 647 17.52 11.33 -16.73
N CYS A 648 17.63 10.02 -16.53
CA CYS A 648 18.89 9.39 -16.14
C CYS A 648 19.85 9.30 -17.33
N THR A 649 21.12 9.64 -17.11
CA THR A 649 22.16 9.64 -18.17
C THR A 649 22.67 8.24 -18.49
N SER A 650 22.60 7.32 -17.54
CA SER A 650 23.01 5.92 -17.70
C SER A 650 22.01 5.01 -16.97
N PRO A 651 20.84 4.73 -17.57
CA PRO A 651 19.75 4.00 -16.93
C PRO A 651 20.11 2.55 -16.57
N SER A 652 21.18 1.99 -17.14
CA SER A 652 21.72 0.67 -16.77
C SER A 652 22.55 0.67 -15.48
N SER A 653 22.90 1.84 -14.95
CA SER A 653 23.73 1.99 -13.74
C SER A 653 23.06 2.86 -12.68
N TRP A 654 22.20 3.79 -13.11
CA TRP A 654 21.54 4.76 -12.25
C TRP A 654 20.05 4.78 -12.55
N GLY A 655 19.23 4.66 -11.50
CA GLY A 655 17.80 4.81 -11.57
C GLY A 655 17.22 5.44 -10.32
N GLY A 656 16.03 4.98 -9.95
CA GLY A 656 15.19 5.67 -9.00
C GLY A 656 14.65 7.00 -9.56
N PRO A 657 13.74 7.68 -8.84
CA PRO A 657 13.03 8.83 -9.38
C PRO A 657 13.92 10.00 -9.79
N ARG A 658 15.02 10.20 -9.05
CA ARG A 658 15.96 11.31 -9.22
C ARG A 658 17.29 10.90 -9.86
N CYS A 659 17.40 9.68 -10.40
CA CYS A 659 18.64 9.16 -10.98
C CYS A 659 19.82 9.14 -10.00
N THR A 660 19.52 8.92 -8.72
CA THR A 660 20.51 8.84 -7.63
C THR A 660 20.54 7.47 -6.95
N THR A 661 19.78 6.50 -7.45
CA THR A 661 19.84 5.12 -6.98
C THR A 661 20.80 4.33 -7.85
N ALA A 662 21.85 3.78 -7.25
CA ALA A 662 22.74 2.86 -7.95
C ALA A 662 22.00 1.53 -8.17
N ILE A 663 21.86 1.12 -9.43
CA ILE A 663 21.25 -0.15 -9.80
C ILE A 663 22.36 -1.18 -9.96
N SER A 664 22.35 -2.24 -9.15
CA SER A 664 23.10 -3.46 -9.47
C SER A 664 22.20 -4.37 -10.30
N SER A 665 22.65 -4.78 -11.49
CA SER A 665 21.89 -5.70 -12.34
C SER A 665 21.65 -7.04 -11.65
N SER A 666 20.50 -7.19 -11.02
CA SER A 666 19.96 -8.48 -10.58
C SER A 666 18.44 -8.53 -10.67
N SER A 667 17.85 -7.97 -11.73
CA SER A 667 16.43 -8.20 -12.06
C SER A 667 16.16 -7.84 -13.53
N SER A 668 15.69 -8.84 -14.28
CA SER A 668 15.21 -8.80 -15.68
C SER A 668 16.24 -8.71 -16.82
N SER A 669 16.78 -9.87 -17.21
CA SER A 669 16.72 -10.35 -18.60
C SER A 669 17.34 -11.74 -18.68
N SER A 670 16.68 -12.62 -19.42
CA SER A 670 17.22 -13.86 -19.97
C SER A 670 18.37 -13.54 -20.94
N GLY A 671 19.51 -13.12 -20.39
CA GLY A 671 20.73 -12.83 -21.10
C GLY A 671 21.83 -13.79 -20.66
N THR A 672 22.38 -14.52 -21.61
CA THR A 672 23.49 -15.47 -21.47
C THR A 672 24.57 -15.00 -20.48
N TYR A 673 24.89 -15.88 -19.53
CA TYR A 673 26.08 -15.87 -18.68
C TYR A 673 27.27 -15.24 -19.42
N PHE A 674 27.73 -14.06 -18.99
CA PHE A 674 29.07 -13.45 -19.14
C PHE A 674 28.97 -11.90 -19.14
N SER A 675 28.60 -11.30 -18.01
CA SER A 675 28.87 -9.87 -17.76
C SER A 675 28.99 -9.62 -16.25
N ARG A 676 30.23 -9.68 -15.73
CA ARG A 676 30.55 -9.20 -14.37
C ARG A 676 30.78 -7.69 -14.42
N ASN A 677 29.91 -6.94 -13.75
CA ASN A 677 30.03 -5.50 -13.53
C ASN A 677 31.05 -5.20 -12.44
N ASN A 678 32.15 -4.53 -12.80
CA ASN A 678 33.01 -3.80 -11.85
C ASN A 678 32.96 -2.31 -12.20
N TYR A 679 32.89 -1.46 -11.17
CA TYR A 679 33.01 -0.01 -11.30
C TYR A 679 34.42 0.35 -11.80
N GLY A 680 34.51 0.73 -13.09
CA GLY A 680 35.76 1.13 -13.75
C GLY A 680 35.58 1.24 -15.28
N PRO A 681 36.54 1.83 -16.01
CA PRO A 681 36.50 1.88 -17.47
C PRO A 681 36.37 0.47 -18.06
N PRO A 682 35.72 0.31 -19.23
CA PRO A 682 35.34 -0.99 -19.78
C PRO A 682 36.47 -2.00 -19.67
N ILE A 683 36.19 -3.24 -19.23
CA ILE A 683 37.22 -4.29 -19.11
C ILE A 683 38.00 -4.44 -20.42
N GLY A 684 37.36 -4.30 -21.58
CA GLY A 684 38.06 -4.29 -22.87
C GLY A 684 39.08 -3.15 -23.00
N LEU A 685 38.77 -1.96 -22.50
CA LEU A 685 39.68 -0.80 -22.48
C LEU A 685 40.82 -0.98 -21.47
N SER A 686 40.50 -1.54 -20.30
CA SER A 686 41.47 -1.85 -19.25
C SER A 686 42.41 -3.00 -19.66
N ILE A 687 41.88 -4.03 -20.34
CA ILE A 687 42.66 -5.10 -20.96
C ILE A 687 43.51 -4.54 -22.10
N ALA A 688 42.96 -3.68 -22.96
CA ALA A 688 43.74 -3.05 -24.02
C ALA A 688 44.89 -2.19 -23.45
N LEU A 689 44.63 -1.40 -22.41
CA LEU A 689 45.66 -0.65 -21.67
C LEU A 689 46.67 -1.58 -21.00
N ALA A 690 46.24 -2.65 -20.36
CA ALA A 690 47.13 -3.63 -19.74
C ALA A 690 47.98 -4.34 -20.80
N VAL A 691 47.41 -4.72 -21.94
CA VAL A 691 48.12 -5.31 -23.08
C VAL A 691 49.12 -4.31 -23.66
N VAL A 692 48.76 -3.03 -23.79
CA VAL A 692 49.67 -1.98 -24.24
C VAL A 692 50.80 -1.78 -23.23
N VAL A 693 50.52 -1.74 -21.93
CA VAL A 693 51.54 -1.61 -20.87
C VAL A 693 52.44 -2.84 -20.83
N VAL A 694 51.90 -4.05 -20.97
CA VAL A 694 52.66 -5.30 -21.06
C VAL A 694 53.50 -5.31 -22.33
N LEU A 695 52.95 -4.92 -23.49
CA LEU A 695 53.70 -4.81 -24.74
C LEU A 695 54.81 -3.77 -24.64
N LEU A 696 54.55 -2.61 -24.05
CA LEU A 696 55.58 -1.58 -23.79
C LEU A 696 56.65 -2.08 -22.81
N SER A 697 56.26 -2.86 -21.81
CA SER A 697 57.19 -3.49 -20.85
C SER A 697 58.01 -4.59 -21.51
N VAL A 698 57.42 -5.39 -22.40
CA VAL A 698 58.08 -6.40 -23.23
C VAL A 698 59.02 -5.74 -24.25
N ILE A 699 58.60 -4.63 -24.86
CA ILE A 699 59.45 -3.84 -25.78
C ILE A 699 60.59 -3.19 -25.02
N SER A 700 60.34 -2.64 -23.82
CA SER A 700 61.36 -2.03 -22.96
C SER A 700 62.38 -3.07 -22.46
N THR A 701 61.91 -4.23 -22.00
CA THR A 701 62.77 -5.35 -21.60
C THR A 701 63.48 -5.98 -22.79
N TYR A 702 62.83 -6.10 -23.95
CA TYR A 702 63.48 -6.55 -25.18
C TYR A 702 64.52 -5.53 -25.67
N ALA A 703 64.26 -4.23 -25.58
CA ALA A 703 65.24 -3.18 -25.90
C ALA A 703 66.40 -3.19 -24.90
N GLY A 704 66.14 -3.44 -23.61
CA GLY A 704 67.16 -3.68 -22.58
C GLY A 704 68.00 -4.92 -22.86
N VAL A 705 67.37 -6.05 -23.17
CA VAL A 705 68.02 -7.30 -23.57
C VAL A 705 68.74 -7.15 -24.91
N MET A 706 68.27 -6.32 -25.84
CA MET A 706 68.95 -6.03 -27.10
C MET A 706 70.12 -5.09 -26.90
N LYS A 707 70.05 -4.16 -25.94
CA LYS A 707 71.18 -3.32 -25.51
C LYS A 707 72.23 -4.16 -24.79
N ASP A 708 71.82 -5.07 -23.92
CA ASP A 708 72.68 -6.05 -23.26
C ASP A 708 73.22 -7.07 -24.26
N LYS A 709 72.44 -7.50 -25.26
CA LYS A 709 72.91 -8.30 -26.40
C LYS A 709 73.85 -7.51 -27.28
N LYS A 710 73.70 -6.19 -27.45
CA LYS A 710 74.63 -5.34 -28.21
C LYS A 710 75.96 -5.19 -27.46
N MET A 711 75.91 -4.96 -26.14
CA MET A 711 77.07 -4.98 -25.25
C MET A 711 77.72 -6.38 -25.17
N MET A 712 76.93 -7.45 -25.16
CA MET A 712 77.41 -8.83 -25.19
C MET A 712 77.88 -9.25 -26.58
N LYS A 713 77.40 -8.65 -27.68
CA LYS A 713 77.82 -8.88 -29.07
C LYS A 713 79.11 -8.12 -29.39
N GLU A 714 79.33 -6.96 -28.80
CA GLU A 714 80.67 -6.33 -28.70
C GLU A 714 81.62 -7.21 -27.87
N ARG A 715 81.13 -7.91 -26.84
CA ARG A 715 81.90 -8.89 -26.05
C ARG A 715 82.05 -10.28 -26.71
N LYS A 716 81.21 -10.63 -27.69
CA LYS A 716 81.18 -11.92 -28.42
C LYS A 716 81.71 -11.84 -29.86
N ASN A 717 82.05 -10.67 -30.39
CA ASN A 717 82.88 -10.55 -31.59
C ASN A 717 84.32 -11.09 -31.40
N ASN A 718 84.64 -11.61 -30.19
CA ASN A 718 85.82 -12.43 -29.92
C ASN A 718 85.60 -13.95 -29.97
N VAL A 719 84.40 -14.45 -30.25
CA VAL A 719 84.17 -15.90 -30.34
C VAL A 719 83.19 -16.20 -31.48
N LYS A 720 83.82 -16.45 -32.65
CA LYS A 720 83.48 -17.44 -33.70
C LYS A 720 82.01 -17.81 -33.86
N SER A 721 81.43 -17.47 -35.02
CA SER A 721 81.15 -18.40 -36.14
C SER A 721 80.29 -19.60 -35.70
N THR A 722 79.18 -19.94 -36.33
CA THR A 722 79.03 -20.26 -37.75
C THR A 722 77.54 -20.56 -38.00
N MET A 723 77.01 -20.14 -39.15
CA MET A 723 75.96 -20.76 -40.00
C MET A 723 74.56 -21.04 -39.40
N GLU A 724 73.48 -20.38 -39.87
CA GLU A 724 72.67 -20.68 -41.09
C GLU A 724 71.85 -21.98 -40.95
N LEU A 725 70.59 -22.14 -41.38
CA LEU A 725 69.64 -21.38 -42.23
C LEU A 725 68.26 -22.08 -42.14
N GLY A 726 67.17 -21.32 -42.30
CA GLY A 726 65.92 -21.74 -42.98
C GLY A 726 64.67 -22.03 -42.11
N GLU A 727 63.56 -21.26 -42.12
CA GLU A 727 62.53 -20.99 -43.17
C GLU A 727 61.70 -22.24 -43.56
N SER A 728 60.35 -22.31 -43.68
CA SER A 728 59.24 -21.34 -43.72
C SER A 728 57.86 -22.06 -43.57
N ASN A 729 56.80 -21.32 -43.20
CA ASN A 729 55.45 -21.16 -43.84
C ASN A 729 54.66 -22.39 -44.39
N VAL A 730 53.32 -22.44 -44.53
CA VAL A 730 52.15 -21.56 -44.35
C VAL A 730 50.90 -22.45 -44.52
N ALA A 731 49.84 -22.13 -43.76
CA ALA A 731 48.39 -22.01 -44.09
C ALA A 731 47.73 -22.85 -45.24
N LEU A 732 46.42 -23.09 -45.35
CA LEU A 732 45.22 -22.32 -45.02
C LEU A 732 43.95 -23.15 -45.40
N GLN A 733 42.81 -22.84 -44.74
CA GLN A 733 41.44 -22.70 -45.30
C GLN A 733 40.45 -23.88 -45.61
N GLN A 734 39.25 -23.69 -45.01
CA GLN A 734 37.87 -23.79 -45.57
C GLN A 734 37.29 -25.20 -45.86
N SER A 735 35.98 -25.51 -45.71
CA SER A 735 34.75 -24.73 -45.95
C SER A 735 33.45 -25.34 -45.33
N LYS A 736 32.50 -24.45 -44.99
CA LYS A 736 30.99 -24.46 -45.12
C LYS A 736 30.15 -25.75 -45.24
N ALA A 737 29.01 -25.77 -44.50
CA ALA A 737 27.60 -25.75 -44.98
C ALA A 737 26.64 -25.93 -43.77
N GLN A 738 25.77 -24.99 -43.37
CA GLN A 738 24.42 -24.62 -43.85
C GLN A 738 23.31 -25.68 -43.71
N SER A 739 22.32 -25.44 -42.84
CA SER A 739 20.90 -25.79 -43.03
C SER A 739 20.02 -25.05 -41.99
N ARG A 740 18.76 -24.79 -42.36
CA ARG A 740 17.82 -23.75 -41.88
C ARG A 740 16.58 -24.37 -41.22
N SER A 741 15.97 -23.59 -40.30
CA SER A 741 14.51 -23.38 -40.09
C SER A 741 13.70 -24.57 -39.51
N SER A 742 12.69 -24.44 -38.64
CA SER A 742 11.67 -23.39 -38.51
C SER A 742 11.04 -23.32 -37.10
N ASN A 743 10.64 -22.11 -36.73
CA ASN A 743 9.72 -21.78 -35.62
C ASN A 743 8.26 -22.15 -35.96
N GLY A 744 7.48 -22.46 -34.91
CA GLY A 744 6.02 -22.33 -34.88
C GLY A 744 5.60 -21.75 -33.50
N PRO A 745 4.68 -20.77 -33.44
CA PRO A 745 4.27 -20.15 -32.19
C PRO A 745 3.09 -20.90 -31.55
N GLN A 746 3.15 -21.12 -30.24
CA GLN A 746 2.02 -21.63 -29.45
C GLN A 746 1.08 -20.49 -29.01
N PRO A 747 -0.25 -20.70 -28.97
CA PRO A 747 -1.19 -19.74 -28.43
C PRO A 747 -1.06 -19.64 -26.90
N LYS A 748 -1.06 -18.42 -26.37
CA LYS A 748 -1.18 -18.13 -24.94
C LYS A 748 -2.55 -17.50 -24.67
N ASP A 749 -3.55 -18.34 -24.45
CA ASP A 749 -4.79 -17.95 -23.80
C ASP A 749 -4.94 -18.84 -22.56
N ASN A 750 -4.64 -18.31 -21.38
CA ASN A 750 -5.01 -18.94 -20.13
C ASN A 750 -5.39 -17.84 -19.13
N TYR A 751 -6.67 -17.47 -19.15
CA TYR A 751 -7.29 -16.69 -18.09
C TYR A 751 -7.71 -17.66 -16.99
N SER A 752 -6.97 -17.71 -15.89
CA SER A 752 -7.43 -18.28 -14.62
C SER A 752 -7.40 -17.19 -13.56
N GLN A 753 -8.37 -16.29 -13.59
CA GLN A 753 -8.62 -15.39 -12.47
C GLN A 753 -9.84 -15.89 -11.71
N ASN A 754 -9.61 -16.20 -10.45
CA ASN A 754 -10.60 -16.54 -9.44
C ASN A 754 -11.45 -15.29 -9.14
N PHE A 755 -12.63 -15.19 -9.75
CA PHE A 755 -13.67 -14.24 -9.34
C PHE A 755 -14.45 -14.87 -8.19
N VAL A 756 -14.18 -14.46 -6.95
CA VAL A 756 -14.85 -14.97 -5.73
C VAL A 756 -16.21 -14.32 -5.56
#